data_AF-A0A4Y3VSY8-F1
#
_entry.id   AF-A0A4Y3VSY8-F1
#
_cell.length_a   1.000
_cell.length_b   1.000
_cell.length_c   1.000
_cell.angle_alpha   90.00
_cell.angle_beta   90.00
_cell.angle_gamma   90.00
#
_symmetry.space_group_name_H-M   'P 1'
#
loop_
_entity.id
_entity.type
_entity.pdbx_description
1 polymer ?
#
loop_
_entity_poly.entity_id
_entity_poly.type
_entity_poly.pdbx_seq_one_letter_code
_entity_poly.pdbx_strand_id
1 'polypeptide(L)'
;MGARLNTDREFWSRVLTAGGFTAVPRWVREPVTGVAEYEAAVPDHVTAAVRGLTRKLEVPLSAVLLAAHAKVLAALSGEQEVVTGYVTGARSGPLPCRLTVAPGPWSALVSSARRVEAELLAHRQFPVDELRRELGVAGPTYEVVCDPAGTDDGLIGDAALGVGWYDRGGRLVMRLRCRKQVLDAECAARIGGYHLAALRLMAADVDAEHTRQSLLSADEVGEQLEGLAGPRRLLPDARAHELFEQRVRAHPDRVAAVHGDRSWTYGELNARANRLARALLERGLGREDVVAIVTERNLDWLAATLAVFKAGGAYLPIEPHFPAGRIAATLSRAGCRLVLTESGSTDTLDQALATLPEARKLLIEEAYAQQHADTDVGVEVAADQLAYIYFTSGSTGEPKGAMCEHAGMLNHLFAKIDDLEITEGRVVAQTAPQCFDISLWQLVSALLVGGQTLLVGQESVVDVEQFLDTIVRGRAGVVQVVPSYLEVVVSYLEKQPRELPDLRCVSVTGEALKRELVQRWFAIQPDIKLVNAYGLTETSDDTNHEVMDTVPERVLLGCAVNNVRVYVVDEHLSLVPLGAPGLLAFSGVCVGRGYINDPERTREAYREDPYRPGERLYLSGDWGRWHPGGRLEFLGRRDNQVKIRGFRIEIGEIENTLLRVDGLRDAVVVIAERAGHSKHLIAFYTGERQETDVLREALGAVLPAYMLPSAFHWQPSLPLTANGKIDRKALTALAEQTEAPTENDAGEDHDRAPLTPTERKLAAAWAELLGVPEQQVGRNDHFFDCGGTSLTAVKLTIALDRAVSLKDITRHPVLADLAALLDGTPQRRPELLQPLSGKAGGAPDCALVCFPYAGGNAVNYQPMASALADNGLTVYAVELPGHDLAAPGEPFATIEQVVQQVAAEIAERGLTRVMIWGHSSGAASAVATARQLQELGVDVPRVFLAAQLLGTAADRRAHLAELTRRSNAEIAARLTSDSGHTELAELNAEHADHIGAAYRHDCESAHRYFADALQTPPPVKLSAPVTVVVAADDPNTAGFADRYRDWQLLADHVELHELPDGGHYFLRTRPAEAARAVLGATEPLASS
;
A
#
# COMPACT_ATOMS: atom_id res chain seq x y z
N MET A 1 -52.11 -38.81 -18.79
CA MET A 1 -51.34 -37.78 -19.55
C MET A 1 -50.89 -36.62 -18.65
N GLY A 2 -51.77 -35.98 -17.86
CA GLY A 2 -51.40 -34.86 -16.99
C GLY A 2 -50.34 -35.15 -15.89
N ALA A 3 -50.37 -36.33 -15.25
CA ALA A 3 -49.39 -36.66 -14.20
C ALA A 3 -47.94 -36.78 -14.73
N ARG A 4 -47.74 -37.39 -15.90
CA ARG A 4 -46.42 -37.51 -16.55
C ARG A 4 -45.89 -36.14 -17.00
N LEU A 5 -46.78 -35.27 -17.49
CA LEU A 5 -46.42 -33.90 -17.88
C LEU A 5 -45.95 -33.07 -16.66
N ASN A 6 -46.59 -33.22 -15.51
CA ASN A 6 -46.17 -32.56 -14.27
C ASN A 6 -44.82 -33.09 -13.76
N THR A 7 -44.60 -34.40 -13.78
CA THR A 7 -43.30 -34.99 -13.38
C THR A 7 -42.16 -34.55 -14.30
N ASP A 8 -42.37 -34.56 -15.62
CA ASP A 8 -41.37 -34.09 -16.59
C ASP A 8 -41.07 -32.59 -16.38
N ARG A 9 -42.10 -31.78 -16.13
CA ARG A 9 -41.97 -30.36 -15.83
C ARG A 9 -41.20 -30.10 -14.54
N GLU A 10 -41.52 -30.79 -13.45
CA GLU A 10 -40.82 -30.67 -12.17
C GLU A 10 -39.33 -31.05 -12.28
N PHE A 11 -39.03 -32.13 -13.01
CA PHE A 11 -37.66 -32.53 -13.30
C PHE A 11 -36.90 -31.41 -14.04
N TRP A 12 -37.41 -30.94 -15.18
CA TRP A 12 -36.74 -29.92 -15.98
C TRP A 12 -36.70 -28.56 -15.29
N SER A 13 -37.73 -28.18 -14.52
CA SER A 13 -37.69 -26.97 -13.68
C SER A 13 -36.50 -27.04 -12.73
N ARG A 14 -36.29 -28.16 -12.03
CA ARG A 14 -35.15 -28.34 -11.11
C ARG A 14 -33.79 -28.26 -11.82
N VAL A 15 -33.67 -28.89 -12.99
CA VAL A 15 -32.42 -28.88 -13.77
C VAL A 15 -32.11 -27.48 -14.28
N LEU A 16 -33.11 -26.75 -14.78
CA LEU A 16 -32.94 -25.40 -15.34
C LEU A 16 -32.73 -24.34 -14.26
N THR A 17 -33.42 -24.42 -13.12
CA THR A 17 -33.26 -23.44 -12.03
C THR A 17 -32.00 -23.66 -11.20
N ALA A 18 -31.39 -24.86 -11.25
CA ALA A 18 -30.08 -25.09 -10.65
C ALA A 18 -28.98 -24.18 -11.23
N GLY A 19 -29.15 -23.70 -12.48
CA GLY A 19 -28.30 -22.68 -13.11
C GLY A 19 -26.85 -23.12 -13.40
N GLY A 20 -26.14 -22.34 -14.23
CA GLY A 20 -24.74 -22.60 -14.56
C GLY A 20 -24.51 -23.61 -15.69
N PHE A 21 -23.30 -23.58 -16.25
CA PHE A 21 -22.80 -24.48 -17.29
C PHE A 21 -21.32 -24.74 -17.05
N THR A 22 -20.78 -25.84 -17.59
CA THR A 22 -19.33 -26.08 -17.55
C THR A 22 -18.66 -25.45 -18.77
N ALA A 23 -17.80 -24.47 -18.52
CA ALA A 23 -16.97 -23.85 -19.56
C ALA A 23 -15.75 -24.71 -19.87
N VAL A 24 -15.29 -24.70 -21.12
CA VAL A 24 -13.97 -25.24 -21.49
C VAL A 24 -12.91 -24.13 -21.48
N PRO A 25 -11.63 -24.46 -21.31
CA PRO A 25 -10.56 -23.50 -21.45
C PRO A 25 -10.63 -22.75 -22.78
N ARG A 26 -10.29 -21.46 -22.74
CA ARG A 26 -10.12 -20.65 -23.95
C ARG A 26 -8.65 -20.74 -24.27
N TRP A 27 -8.32 -21.55 -25.27
CA TRP A 27 -6.96 -21.87 -25.63
C TRP A 27 -6.81 -21.69 -27.14
N VAL A 28 -6.60 -20.44 -27.53
CA VAL A 28 -6.33 -20.05 -28.91
C VAL A 28 -5.39 -18.85 -28.91
N ARG A 29 -4.36 -18.89 -29.76
CA ARG A 29 -3.43 -17.75 -29.91
C ARG A 29 -4.07 -16.59 -30.69
N GLU A 30 -4.77 -16.93 -31.77
CA GLU A 30 -5.45 -15.99 -32.64
C GLU A 30 -6.89 -16.48 -32.90
N PRO A 31 -7.90 -15.90 -32.23
CA PRO A 31 -9.28 -16.31 -32.40
C PRO A 31 -9.75 -16.05 -33.84
N VAL A 32 -10.23 -17.08 -34.54
CA VAL A 32 -10.84 -16.94 -35.87
C VAL A 32 -12.22 -17.58 -35.91
N THR A 33 -13.13 -16.99 -36.68
CA THR A 33 -14.48 -17.54 -36.88
C THR A 33 -14.43 -18.86 -37.63
N GLY A 34 -15.23 -19.83 -37.19
CA GLY A 34 -15.41 -21.10 -37.87
C GLY A 34 -15.36 -22.30 -36.93
N VAL A 35 -15.55 -23.48 -37.51
CA VAL A 35 -15.51 -24.76 -36.80
C VAL A 35 -14.34 -25.59 -37.33
N ALA A 36 -13.65 -26.26 -36.42
CA ALA A 36 -12.68 -27.30 -36.76
C ALA A 36 -13.22 -28.66 -36.32
N GLU A 37 -12.87 -29.71 -37.06
CA GLU A 37 -13.21 -31.08 -36.76
C GLU A 37 -11.94 -31.92 -36.67
N TYR A 38 -11.87 -32.77 -35.64
CA TYR A 38 -10.76 -33.68 -35.39
C TYR A 38 -11.32 -35.07 -35.11
N GLU A 39 -10.71 -36.09 -35.71
CA GLU A 39 -11.07 -37.47 -35.45
C GLU A 39 -9.88 -38.23 -34.88
N ALA A 40 -10.14 -39.02 -33.83
CA ALA A 40 -9.14 -39.85 -33.18
C ALA A 40 -9.68 -41.27 -33.03
N ALA A 41 -9.01 -42.24 -33.65
CA ALA A 41 -9.34 -43.65 -33.48
C ALA A 41 -8.89 -44.15 -32.11
N VAL A 42 -9.78 -44.79 -31.36
CA VAL A 42 -9.43 -45.46 -30.11
C VAL A 42 -8.69 -46.76 -30.45
N PRO A 43 -7.51 -47.02 -29.86
CA PRO A 43 -6.76 -48.25 -30.15
C PRO A 43 -7.60 -49.52 -29.92
N ASP A 44 -7.41 -50.54 -30.77
CA ASP A 44 -8.22 -51.76 -30.78
C ASP A 44 -8.30 -52.44 -29.40
N HIS A 45 -7.17 -52.52 -28.70
CA HIS A 45 -7.11 -53.12 -27.36
C HIS A 45 -7.93 -52.33 -26.34
N VAL A 46 -7.95 -50.98 -26.43
CA VAL A 46 -8.77 -50.13 -25.55
C VAL A 46 -10.25 -50.28 -25.90
N THR A 47 -10.61 -50.28 -27.19
CA THR A 47 -11.98 -50.53 -27.63
C THR A 47 -12.51 -51.87 -27.10
N ALA A 48 -11.71 -52.93 -27.21
CA ALA A 48 -12.07 -54.25 -26.70
C ALA A 48 -12.21 -54.26 -25.18
N ALA A 49 -11.30 -53.59 -24.46
CA ALA A 49 -11.32 -53.53 -23.00
C ALA A 49 -12.53 -52.72 -22.47
N VAL A 50 -12.85 -51.59 -23.07
CA VAL A 50 -14.06 -50.79 -22.74
C VAL A 50 -15.34 -51.59 -22.97
N ARG A 51 -15.43 -52.35 -24.07
CA ARG A 51 -16.55 -53.28 -24.31
C ARG A 51 -16.57 -54.48 -23.35
N GLY A 52 -15.42 -54.87 -22.83
CA GLY A 52 -15.32 -55.81 -21.71
C GLY A 52 -15.91 -55.22 -20.44
N LEU A 53 -15.57 -53.96 -20.16
CA LEU A 53 -16.04 -53.22 -18.97
C LEU A 53 -17.56 -53.04 -18.97
N THR A 54 -18.16 -52.67 -20.10
CA THR A 54 -19.64 -52.53 -20.20
C THR A 54 -20.36 -53.84 -19.87
N ARG A 55 -19.81 -54.98 -20.31
CA ARG A 55 -20.33 -56.32 -19.97
C ARG A 55 -20.11 -56.65 -18.49
N LYS A 56 -18.94 -56.33 -17.92
CA LYS A 56 -18.61 -56.58 -16.51
C LYS A 56 -19.53 -55.81 -15.56
N LEU A 57 -19.84 -54.54 -15.87
CA LEU A 57 -20.65 -53.66 -15.02
C LEU A 57 -22.15 -53.68 -15.36
N GLU A 58 -22.54 -54.40 -16.42
CA GLU A 58 -23.92 -54.41 -16.93
C GLU A 58 -24.48 -53.00 -17.19
N VAL A 59 -23.67 -52.14 -17.83
CA VAL A 59 -24.02 -50.76 -18.19
C VAL A 59 -23.90 -50.53 -19.69
N PRO A 60 -24.69 -49.61 -20.28
CA PRO A 60 -24.55 -49.26 -21.68
C PRO A 60 -23.20 -48.56 -21.94
N LEU A 61 -22.70 -48.65 -23.17
CA LEU A 61 -21.46 -47.97 -23.58
C LEU A 61 -21.56 -46.45 -23.37
N SER A 62 -22.73 -45.87 -23.62
CA SER A 62 -23.00 -44.44 -23.42
C SER A 62 -22.76 -43.97 -21.98
N ALA A 63 -23.08 -44.79 -20.97
CA ALA A 63 -22.79 -44.46 -19.57
C ALA A 63 -21.27 -44.41 -19.28
N VAL A 64 -20.48 -45.29 -19.88
CA VAL A 64 -19.01 -45.27 -19.74
C VAL A 64 -18.42 -44.06 -20.45
N LEU A 65 -18.92 -43.73 -21.65
CA LEU A 65 -18.51 -42.53 -22.40
C LEU A 65 -18.88 -41.24 -21.67
N LEU A 66 -20.08 -41.18 -21.07
CA LEU A 66 -20.54 -40.05 -20.28
C LEU A 66 -19.71 -39.88 -18.99
N ALA A 67 -19.35 -40.98 -18.33
CA ALA A 67 -18.45 -40.94 -17.17
C ALA A 67 -17.06 -40.39 -17.55
N ALA A 68 -16.51 -40.80 -18.69
CA ALA A 68 -15.22 -40.32 -19.18
C ALA A 68 -15.31 -38.83 -19.53
N HIS A 69 -16.36 -38.45 -20.23
CA HIS A 69 -16.63 -37.07 -20.60
C HIS A 69 -16.77 -36.16 -19.38
N ALA A 70 -17.55 -36.57 -18.39
CA ALA A 70 -17.73 -35.79 -17.17
C ALA A 70 -16.43 -35.64 -16.37
N LYS A 71 -15.61 -36.69 -16.28
CA LYS A 71 -14.28 -36.59 -15.65
C LYS A 71 -13.35 -35.62 -16.39
N VAL A 72 -13.37 -35.62 -17.72
CA VAL A 72 -12.60 -34.65 -18.51
C VAL A 72 -13.10 -33.23 -18.28
N LEU A 73 -14.41 -33.01 -18.28
CA LEU A 73 -14.99 -31.70 -17.97
C LEU A 73 -14.59 -31.22 -16.58
N ALA A 74 -14.66 -32.10 -15.56
CA ALA A 74 -14.27 -31.77 -14.21
C ALA A 74 -12.79 -31.36 -14.13
N ALA A 75 -11.90 -32.06 -14.84
CA ALA A 75 -10.48 -31.71 -14.90
C ALA A 75 -10.23 -30.39 -15.64
N LEU A 76 -10.99 -30.10 -16.71
CA LEU A 76 -10.85 -28.86 -17.49
C LEU A 76 -11.39 -27.63 -16.77
N SER A 77 -12.43 -27.78 -15.94
CA SER A 77 -13.05 -26.67 -15.22
C SER A 77 -12.59 -26.53 -13.78
N GLY A 78 -11.97 -27.56 -13.19
CA GLY A 78 -11.66 -27.62 -11.76
C GLY A 78 -12.91 -27.83 -10.88
N GLU A 79 -14.05 -28.20 -11.47
CA GLU A 79 -15.34 -28.32 -10.78
C GLU A 79 -15.76 -29.78 -10.60
N GLN A 80 -16.37 -30.11 -9.47
CA GLN A 80 -16.94 -31.44 -9.26
C GLN A 80 -18.35 -31.58 -9.85
N GLU A 81 -19.12 -30.49 -9.93
CA GLU A 81 -20.41 -30.50 -10.64
C GLU A 81 -20.22 -30.03 -12.08
N VAL A 82 -20.51 -30.91 -13.03
CA VAL A 82 -20.38 -30.61 -14.45
C VAL A 82 -21.72 -30.64 -15.16
N VAL A 83 -21.87 -29.78 -16.15
CA VAL A 83 -23.05 -29.64 -16.99
C VAL A 83 -22.63 -29.68 -18.46
N THR A 84 -23.18 -30.64 -19.20
CA THR A 84 -22.99 -30.79 -20.64
C THR A 84 -24.34 -30.89 -21.35
N GLY A 85 -24.42 -30.49 -22.60
CA GLY A 85 -25.51 -30.91 -23.48
C GLY A 85 -25.37 -32.39 -23.78
N TYR A 86 -26.45 -33.16 -23.73
CA TYR A 86 -26.46 -34.59 -24.01
C TYR A 86 -27.37 -34.89 -25.20
N VAL A 87 -26.83 -35.51 -26.23
CA VAL A 87 -27.58 -35.89 -27.44
C VAL A 87 -28.40 -37.15 -27.16
N THR A 88 -29.72 -37.03 -27.19
CA THR A 88 -30.65 -38.14 -26.88
C THR A 88 -31.24 -38.84 -28.11
N GLY A 89 -30.91 -38.37 -29.32
CA GLY A 89 -31.53 -38.82 -30.58
C GLY A 89 -32.97 -38.35 -30.79
N ALA A 90 -33.50 -37.47 -29.92
CA ALA A 90 -34.80 -36.81 -30.10
C ALA A 90 -34.69 -35.61 -31.05
N ARG A 91 -35.81 -35.20 -31.69
CA ARG A 91 -35.86 -34.08 -32.66
C ARG A 91 -35.50 -32.69 -32.08
N SER A 92 -35.36 -32.56 -30.77
CA SER A 92 -35.28 -31.29 -30.03
C SER A 92 -33.86 -30.86 -29.61
N GLY A 93 -32.80 -31.39 -30.22
CA GLY A 93 -31.41 -31.03 -29.91
C GLY A 93 -30.90 -31.57 -28.56
N PRO A 94 -29.66 -31.22 -28.15
CA PRO A 94 -29.08 -31.68 -26.89
C PRO A 94 -29.81 -31.11 -25.68
N LEU A 95 -29.96 -31.95 -24.65
CA LEU A 95 -30.60 -31.57 -23.38
C LEU A 95 -29.54 -31.36 -22.28
N PRO A 96 -29.70 -30.38 -21.38
CA PRO A 96 -28.75 -30.19 -20.30
C PRO A 96 -28.70 -31.41 -19.38
N CYS A 97 -27.48 -31.91 -19.17
CA CYS A 97 -27.15 -33.08 -18.38
C CYS A 97 -26.17 -32.67 -17.29
N ARG A 98 -26.63 -32.69 -16.03
CA ARG A 98 -25.83 -32.40 -14.85
C ARG A 98 -25.35 -33.68 -14.19
N LEU A 99 -24.06 -33.76 -13.88
CA LEU A 99 -23.44 -34.89 -13.18
C LEU A 99 -22.46 -34.38 -12.12
N THR A 100 -22.46 -35.00 -10.94
CA THR A 100 -21.46 -34.79 -9.90
C THR A 100 -20.35 -35.84 -10.03
N VAL A 101 -19.10 -35.39 -10.17
CA VAL A 101 -17.87 -36.19 -10.24
C VAL A 101 -17.26 -36.27 -8.84
N ALA A 102 -17.92 -37.00 -7.94
CA ALA A 102 -17.47 -37.16 -6.57
C ALA A 102 -16.18 -38.02 -6.47
N PRO A 103 -15.33 -37.79 -5.45
CA PRO A 103 -14.19 -38.66 -5.18
C PRO A 103 -14.61 -40.12 -4.96
N GLY A 104 -13.86 -41.05 -5.55
CA GLY A 104 -14.15 -42.48 -5.44
C GLY A 104 -13.64 -43.29 -6.62
N PRO A 105 -14.05 -44.57 -6.73
CA PRO A 105 -13.63 -45.43 -7.82
C PRO A 105 -14.34 -45.08 -9.14
N TRP A 106 -13.73 -45.43 -10.27
CA TRP A 106 -14.38 -45.28 -11.58
C TRP A 106 -15.74 -45.97 -11.66
N SER A 107 -15.91 -47.12 -10.99
CA SER A 107 -17.16 -47.89 -10.95
C SER A 107 -18.32 -47.08 -10.36
N ALA A 108 -18.05 -46.24 -9.35
CA ALA A 108 -19.04 -45.32 -8.78
C ALA A 108 -19.41 -44.21 -9.77
N LEU A 109 -18.42 -43.63 -10.46
CA LEU A 109 -18.67 -42.58 -11.46
C LEU A 109 -19.49 -43.11 -12.65
N VAL A 110 -19.16 -44.30 -13.16
CA VAL A 110 -19.93 -44.97 -14.23
C VAL A 110 -21.36 -45.27 -13.79
N SER A 111 -21.55 -45.71 -12.55
CA SER A 111 -22.89 -45.97 -11.98
C SER A 111 -23.71 -44.67 -11.86
N SER A 112 -23.07 -43.58 -11.44
CA SER A 112 -23.68 -42.25 -11.38
C SER A 112 -24.08 -41.76 -12.78
N ALA A 113 -23.18 -41.86 -13.76
CA ALA A 113 -23.43 -41.50 -15.14
C ALA A 113 -24.60 -42.29 -15.74
N ARG A 114 -24.66 -43.61 -15.52
CA ARG A 114 -25.80 -44.46 -15.93
C ARG A 114 -27.12 -43.97 -15.35
N ARG A 115 -27.15 -43.63 -14.06
CA ARG A 115 -28.37 -43.18 -13.38
C ARG A 115 -28.85 -41.85 -13.97
N VAL A 116 -27.95 -40.88 -14.11
CA VAL A 116 -28.25 -39.56 -14.69
C VAL A 116 -28.71 -39.69 -16.13
N GLU A 117 -28.03 -40.51 -16.93
CA GLU A 117 -28.42 -40.78 -18.31
C GLU A 117 -29.83 -41.39 -18.38
N ALA A 118 -30.12 -42.40 -17.56
CA ALA A 118 -31.43 -43.06 -17.56
C ALA A 118 -32.56 -42.11 -17.15
N GLU A 119 -32.34 -41.26 -16.15
CA GLU A 119 -33.30 -40.24 -15.70
C GLU A 119 -33.54 -39.20 -16.80
N LEU A 120 -32.48 -38.65 -17.40
CA LEU A 120 -32.57 -37.69 -18.50
C LEU A 120 -33.32 -38.29 -19.71
N LEU A 121 -33.00 -39.53 -20.09
CA LEU A 121 -33.67 -40.21 -21.18
C LEU A 121 -35.15 -40.48 -20.90
N ALA A 122 -35.56 -40.66 -19.64
CA ALA A 122 -36.98 -40.84 -19.28
C ALA A 122 -37.83 -39.59 -19.58
N HIS A 123 -37.21 -38.40 -19.51
CA HIS A 123 -37.84 -37.09 -19.67
C HIS A 123 -37.56 -36.40 -21.03
N ARG A 124 -36.88 -37.08 -21.98
CA ARG A 124 -36.35 -36.51 -23.23
C ARG A 124 -37.38 -35.96 -24.23
N GLN A 125 -38.66 -36.29 -24.07
CA GLN A 125 -39.73 -35.85 -24.98
C GLN A 125 -40.34 -34.49 -24.57
N PHE A 126 -39.96 -33.96 -23.42
CA PHE A 126 -40.51 -32.72 -22.89
C PHE A 126 -39.93 -31.48 -23.61
N PRO A 127 -40.74 -30.44 -23.89
CA PRO A 127 -40.28 -29.23 -24.59
C PRO A 127 -39.49 -28.30 -23.66
N VAL A 128 -38.21 -28.63 -23.42
CA VAL A 128 -37.33 -27.92 -22.48
C VAL A 128 -37.16 -26.43 -22.85
N ASP A 129 -37.08 -26.09 -24.14
CA ASP A 129 -36.92 -24.69 -24.59
C ASP A 129 -38.15 -23.81 -24.33
N GLU A 130 -39.35 -24.39 -24.30
CA GLU A 130 -40.57 -23.68 -23.91
C GLU A 130 -40.56 -23.39 -22.41
N LEU A 131 -40.23 -24.39 -21.60
CA LEU A 131 -40.15 -24.23 -20.15
C LEU A 131 -39.04 -23.26 -19.74
N ARG A 132 -37.90 -23.25 -20.44
CA ARG A 132 -36.82 -22.30 -20.20
C ARG A 132 -37.26 -20.86 -20.42
N ARG A 133 -38.02 -20.60 -21.50
CA ARG A 133 -38.62 -19.28 -21.78
C ARG A 133 -39.66 -18.91 -20.72
N GLU A 134 -40.46 -19.86 -20.27
CA GLU A 134 -41.45 -19.66 -19.22
C GLU A 134 -40.81 -19.31 -17.86
N LEU A 135 -39.72 -19.99 -17.50
CA LEU A 135 -38.99 -19.77 -16.24
C LEU A 135 -38.09 -18.53 -16.28
N GLY A 136 -37.97 -17.84 -17.41
CA GLY A 136 -37.11 -16.66 -17.55
C GLY A 136 -35.62 -16.95 -17.41
N VAL A 137 -35.17 -18.19 -17.67
CA VAL A 137 -33.76 -18.58 -17.53
C VAL A 137 -32.95 -18.09 -18.72
N ALA A 138 -32.14 -17.05 -18.50
CA ALA A 138 -31.24 -16.44 -19.49
C ALA A 138 -29.87 -17.16 -19.56
N GLY A 139 -29.18 -17.02 -20.69
CA GLY A 139 -27.84 -17.59 -20.92
C GLY A 139 -27.82 -19.06 -21.37
N PRO A 140 -26.68 -19.60 -21.84
CA PRO A 140 -26.58 -20.98 -22.34
C PRO A 140 -26.74 -22.00 -21.19
N THR A 141 -27.45 -23.10 -21.47
CA THR A 141 -27.65 -24.20 -20.52
C THR A 141 -26.48 -25.19 -20.50
N TYR A 142 -25.62 -25.13 -21.51
CA TYR A 142 -24.40 -25.90 -21.65
C TYR A 142 -23.51 -25.24 -22.70
N GLU A 143 -22.22 -25.54 -22.65
CA GLU A 143 -21.24 -25.05 -23.62
C GLU A 143 -20.50 -26.19 -24.34
N VAL A 144 -20.46 -27.35 -23.71
CA VAL A 144 -19.95 -28.59 -24.28
C VAL A 144 -21.11 -29.53 -24.56
N VAL A 145 -21.01 -30.30 -25.65
CA VAL A 145 -22.00 -31.31 -26.03
C VAL A 145 -21.34 -32.68 -26.04
N CYS A 146 -21.98 -33.66 -25.41
CA CYS A 146 -21.65 -35.06 -25.44
C CYS A 146 -22.62 -35.80 -26.37
N ASP A 147 -22.09 -36.45 -27.40
CA ASP A 147 -22.84 -37.31 -28.32
C ASP A 147 -22.27 -38.75 -28.30
N PRO A 148 -22.74 -39.61 -27.38
CA PRO A 148 -22.24 -40.96 -27.27
C PRO A 148 -22.69 -41.90 -28.39
N ALA A 149 -23.58 -41.47 -29.29
CA ALA A 149 -24.11 -42.28 -30.40
C ALA A 149 -23.57 -41.85 -31.78
N GLY A 150 -22.96 -40.67 -31.88
CA GLY A 150 -22.25 -40.22 -33.08
C GLY A 150 -23.20 -39.91 -34.23
N THR A 151 -24.19 -39.07 -33.96
CA THR A 151 -25.11 -38.55 -34.96
C THR A 151 -24.39 -37.60 -35.93
N ASP A 152 -24.82 -37.60 -37.21
CA ASP A 152 -24.19 -36.77 -38.26
C ASP A 152 -24.53 -35.27 -38.16
N ASP A 153 -25.37 -34.89 -37.20
CA ASP A 153 -25.70 -33.49 -36.95
C ASP A 153 -24.44 -32.74 -36.51
N GLY A 154 -24.17 -31.59 -37.15
CA GLY A 154 -22.96 -30.77 -36.93
C GLY A 154 -22.82 -30.26 -35.49
N LEU A 155 -21.86 -29.36 -35.24
CA LEU A 155 -21.73 -28.68 -33.94
C LEU A 155 -23.09 -28.01 -33.62
N ILE A 156 -23.82 -28.52 -32.61
CA ILE A 156 -25.22 -28.18 -32.46
C ILE A 156 -25.35 -26.81 -31.77
N GLY A 157 -25.85 -25.82 -32.52
CA GLY A 157 -26.17 -24.49 -32.00
C GLY A 157 -24.94 -23.69 -31.54
N ASP A 158 -24.98 -23.22 -30.29
CA ASP A 158 -23.99 -22.29 -29.71
C ASP A 158 -22.83 -22.93 -28.93
N ALA A 159 -22.70 -24.26 -28.96
CA ALA A 159 -21.65 -24.95 -28.21
C ALA A 159 -20.23 -24.59 -28.69
N ALA A 160 -19.29 -24.54 -27.74
CA ALA A 160 -17.88 -24.32 -28.02
C ALA A 160 -17.15 -25.61 -28.43
N LEU A 161 -17.59 -26.75 -27.89
CA LEU A 161 -17.01 -28.07 -28.14
C LEU A 161 -18.11 -29.14 -28.20
N GLY A 162 -18.06 -30.00 -29.20
CA GLY A 162 -18.84 -31.24 -29.29
C GLY A 162 -17.92 -32.45 -29.28
N VAL A 163 -18.22 -33.45 -28.46
CA VAL A 163 -17.51 -34.72 -28.34
C VAL A 163 -18.45 -35.86 -28.76
N GLY A 164 -18.26 -36.35 -29.98
CA GLY A 164 -19.04 -37.44 -30.58
C GLY A 164 -18.30 -38.76 -30.63
N TRP A 165 -19.03 -39.87 -30.61
CA TRP A 165 -18.46 -41.22 -30.67
C TRP A 165 -19.21 -42.09 -31.68
N TYR A 166 -18.50 -42.78 -32.57
CA TYR A 166 -19.13 -43.70 -33.52
C TYR A 166 -18.28 -44.96 -33.73
N ASP A 167 -18.91 -46.01 -34.26
CA ASP A 167 -18.22 -47.24 -34.64
C ASP A 167 -17.83 -47.22 -36.12
N ARG A 168 -16.56 -47.48 -36.42
CA ARG A 168 -16.07 -47.66 -37.78
C ARG A 168 -15.38 -49.02 -37.92
N GLY A 169 -16.14 -50.02 -38.36
CA GLY A 169 -15.62 -51.36 -38.60
C GLY A 169 -15.21 -52.10 -37.32
N GLY A 170 -15.98 -51.93 -36.24
CA GLY A 170 -15.74 -52.53 -34.92
C GLY A 170 -14.82 -51.72 -34.01
N ARG A 171 -14.27 -50.60 -34.51
CA ARG A 171 -13.39 -49.68 -33.77
C ARG A 171 -14.17 -48.47 -33.29
N LEU A 172 -13.96 -48.08 -32.04
CA LEU A 172 -14.52 -46.85 -31.51
C LEU A 172 -13.71 -45.66 -32.05
N VAL A 173 -14.39 -44.67 -32.62
CA VAL A 173 -13.78 -43.44 -33.11
C VAL A 173 -14.41 -42.26 -32.40
N MET A 174 -13.58 -41.34 -31.92
CA MET A 174 -14.00 -40.09 -31.33
C MET A 174 -13.91 -38.98 -32.37
N ARG A 175 -14.92 -38.11 -32.39
CA ARG A 175 -14.99 -36.90 -33.20
C ARG A 175 -15.12 -35.69 -32.29
N LEU A 176 -14.21 -34.74 -32.42
CA LEU A 176 -14.24 -33.46 -31.73
C LEU A 176 -14.58 -32.37 -32.73
N ARG A 177 -15.60 -31.57 -32.44
CA ARG A 177 -15.94 -30.38 -33.21
C ARG A 177 -15.81 -29.17 -32.30
N CYS A 178 -14.93 -28.23 -32.60
CA CYS A 178 -14.72 -27.05 -31.76
C CYS A 178 -14.83 -25.75 -32.55
N ARG A 179 -15.23 -24.68 -31.86
CA ARG A 179 -15.17 -23.33 -32.41
C ARG A 179 -13.72 -22.84 -32.39
N LYS A 180 -13.21 -22.42 -33.56
CA LYS A 180 -11.83 -21.93 -33.71
C LYS A 180 -11.53 -20.65 -32.93
N GLN A 181 -12.56 -19.93 -32.49
CA GLN A 181 -12.43 -18.77 -31.60
C GLN A 181 -12.21 -19.14 -30.13
N VAL A 182 -12.38 -20.42 -29.76
CA VAL A 182 -12.26 -20.91 -28.38
C VAL A 182 -11.09 -21.87 -28.22
N LEU A 183 -10.93 -22.80 -29.17
CA LEU A 183 -9.95 -23.88 -29.11
C LEU A 183 -9.17 -23.97 -30.43
N ASP A 184 -7.85 -23.98 -30.33
CA ASP A 184 -6.98 -24.37 -31.43
C ASP A 184 -6.92 -25.91 -31.62
N ALA A 185 -6.25 -26.33 -32.69
CA ALA A 185 -6.12 -27.74 -33.04
C ALA A 185 -5.40 -28.58 -32.00
N GLU A 186 -4.39 -27.99 -31.37
CA GLU A 186 -3.53 -28.66 -30.40
C GLU A 186 -4.30 -28.89 -29.10
N CYS A 187 -5.06 -27.89 -28.64
CA CYS A 187 -5.93 -28.02 -27.48
C CYS A 187 -7.05 -29.03 -27.72
N ALA A 188 -7.69 -29.01 -28.89
CA ALA A 188 -8.68 -30.02 -29.24
C ALA A 188 -8.09 -31.43 -29.19
N ALA A 189 -6.89 -31.63 -29.76
CA ALA A 189 -6.18 -32.91 -29.69
C ALA A 189 -5.87 -33.34 -28.24
N ARG A 190 -5.43 -32.41 -27.37
CA ARG A 190 -5.23 -32.66 -25.93
C ARG A 190 -6.51 -33.12 -25.23
N ILE A 191 -7.63 -32.42 -25.46
CA ILE A 191 -8.93 -32.81 -24.89
C ILE A 191 -9.33 -34.21 -25.36
N GLY A 192 -9.05 -34.56 -26.61
CA GLY A 192 -9.21 -35.93 -27.10
C GLY A 192 -8.30 -36.93 -26.38
N GLY A 193 -7.04 -36.56 -26.16
CA GLY A 193 -6.09 -37.32 -25.34
C GLY A 193 -6.62 -37.62 -23.95
N TYR A 194 -7.25 -36.64 -23.28
CA TYR A 194 -7.83 -36.83 -21.94
C TYR A 194 -8.97 -37.84 -21.93
N HIS A 195 -9.85 -37.81 -22.95
CA HIS A 195 -10.93 -38.80 -23.07
C HIS A 195 -10.35 -40.20 -23.28
N LEU A 196 -9.32 -40.34 -24.12
CA LEU A 196 -8.65 -41.62 -24.32
C LEU A 196 -7.93 -42.11 -23.06
N ALA A 197 -7.30 -41.21 -22.30
CA ALA A 197 -6.66 -41.53 -21.03
C ALA A 197 -7.69 -42.03 -20.00
N ALA A 198 -8.82 -41.34 -19.85
CA ALA A 198 -9.90 -41.76 -18.96
C ALA A 198 -10.42 -43.17 -19.32
N LEU A 199 -10.65 -43.45 -20.60
CA LEU A 199 -11.08 -44.79 -21.06
C LEU A 199 -10.03 -45.88 -20.77
N ARG A 200 -8.74 -45.57 -20.95
CA ARG A 200 -7.66 -46.51 -20.62
C ARG A 200 -7.60 -46.80 -19.12
N LEU A 201 -7.70 -45.77 -18.28
CA LEU A 201 -7.66 -45.89 -16.82
C LEU A 201 -8.83 -46.71 -16.29
N MET A 202 -10.06 -46.40 -16.73
CA MET A 202 -11.25 -47.19 -16.37
C MET A 202 -11.15 -48.66 -16.77
N ALA A 203 -10.60 -48.91 -17.97
CA ALA A 203 -10.47 -50.27 -18.50
C ALA A 203 -9.35 -51.07 -17.82
N ALA A 204 -8.31 -50.38 -17.33
CA ALA A 204 -7.21 -51.00 -16.59
C ALA A 204 -7.64 -51.41 -15.18
N ASP A 205 -8.26 -50.50 -14.43
CA ASP A 205 -8.82 -50.78 -13.10
C ASP A 205 -10.01 -49.87 -12.79
N VAL A 206 -11.20 -50.46 -12.84
CA VAL A 206 -12.46 -49.73 -12.58
C VAL A 206 -12.69 -49.44 -11.09
N ASP A 207 -12.01 -50.15 -10.20
CA ASP A 207 -12.16 -49.99 -8.76
C ASP A 207 -11.07 -49.05 -8.18
N ALA A 208 -10.15 -48.57 -9.03
CA ALA A 208 -9.17 -47.54 -8.68
C ALA A 208 -9.81 -46.15 -8.52
N GLU A 209 -9.26 -45.36 -7.58
CA GLU A 209 -9.68 -43.99 -7.30
C GLU A 209 -9.35 -43.05 -8.47
N HIS A 210 -10.38 -42.54 -9.15
CA HIS A 210 -10.20 -41.72 -10.35
C HIS A 210 -9.68 -40.31 -10.05
N THR A 211 -9.86 -39.81 -8.81
CA THR A 211 -9.44 -38.47 -8.40
C THR A 211 -7.93 -38.31 -8.41
N ARG A 212 -7.18 -39.36 -8.07
CA ARG A 212 -5.71 -39.34 -7.98
C ARG A 212 -5.00 -39.64 -9.29
N GLN A 213 -5.74 -39.84 -10.37
CA GLN A 213 -5.19 -40.24 -11.66
C GLN A 213 -5.17 -39.04 -12.62
N SER A 214 -3.97 -38.70 -13.10
CA SER A 214 -3.78 -37.66 -14.11
C SER A 214 -4.28 -38.12 -15.48
N LEU A 215 -4.92 -37.20 -16.21
CA LEU A 215 -5.32 -37.40 -17.60
C LEU A 215 -4.27 -36.86 -18.59
N LEU A 216 -3.25 -36.16 -18.10
CA LEU A 216 -2.27 -35.45 -18.93
C LEU A 216 -1.37 -36.45 -19.65
N SER A 217 -0.98 -36.09 -20.87
CA SER A 217 0.04 -36.84 -21.61
C SER A 217 1.44 -36.56 -21.05
N ALA A 218 2.40 -37.47 -21.29
CA ALA A 218 3.79 -37.23 -20.90
C ALA A 218 4.37 -35.98 -21.59
N ASP A 219 3.97 -35.70 -22.83
CA ASP A 219 4.41 -34.53 -23.58
C ASP A 219 3.88 -33.24 -22.95
N GLU A 220 2.62 -33.21 -22.51
CA GLU A 220 2.05 -32.04 -21.82
C GLU A 220 2.67 -31.84 -20.44
N VAL A 221 2.95 -32.91 -19.70
CA VAL A 221 3.69 -32.82 -18.43
C VAL A 221 5.10 -32.25 -18.69
N GLY A 222 5.80 -32.72 -19.73
CA GLY A 222 7.09 -32.18 -20.13
C GLY A 222 7.04 -30.69 -20.51
N GLU A 223 6.03 -30.29 -21.28
CA GLU A 223 5.80 -28.89 -21.64
C GLU A 223 5.55 -28.02 -20.40
N GLN A 224 4.68 -28.45 -19.47
CA GLN A 224 4.41 -27.68 -18.25
C GLN A 224 5.62 -27.59 -17.32
N LEU A 225 6.43 -28.65 -17.21
CA LEU A 225 7.58 -28.68 -16.29
C LEU A 225 8.83 -27.97 -16.82
N GLU A 226 9.04 -28.01 -18.15
CA GLU A 226 10.27 -27.52 -18.79
C GLU A 226 9.99 -26.46 -19.87
N GLY A 227 8.94 -26.60 -20.68
CA GLY A 227 8.59 -25.65 -21.75
C GLY A 227 8.01 -24.33 -21.26
N LEU A 228 7.26 -24.36 -20.15
CA LEU A 228 6.67 -23.18 -19.49
C LEU A 228 7.52 -22.63 -18.34
N ALA A 229 8.64 -23.29 -18.03
CA ALA A 229 9.60 -22.77 -17.07
C ALA A 229 10.27 -21.50 -17.61
N GLY A 230 10.63 -20.60 -16.69
CA GLY A 230 11.43 -19.44 -17.01
C GLY A 230 12.78 -19.85 -17.63
N PRO A 231 13.32 -19.08 -18.58
CA PRO A 231 14.54 -19.47 -19.28
C PRO A 231 15.69 -19.70 -18.30
N ARG A 232 16.53 -20.70 -18.59
CA ARG A 232 17.71 -20.95 -17.76
C ARG A 232 18.74 -19.85 -17.98
N ARG A 233 19.08 -19.11 -16.93
CA ARG A 233 20.15 -18.11 -16.91
C ARG A 233 21.23 -18.54 -15.93
N LEU A 234 22.46 -18.73 -16.41
CA LEU A 234 23.58 -18.94 -15.50
C LEU A 234 23.85 -17.65 -14.72
N LEU A 235 23.72 -17.69 -13.40
CA LEU A 235 24.07 -16.57 -12.54
C LEU A 235 25.60 -16.51 -12.39
N PRO A 236 26.18 -15.29 -12.30
CA PRO A 236 27.60 -15.16 -11.99
C PRO A 236 27.90 -15.74 -10.61
N ASP A 237 29.11 -16.27 -10.42
CA ASP A 237 29.62 -16.62 -9.10
C ASP A 237 30.06 -15.36 -8.34
N ALA A 238 29.09 -14.49 -8.08
CA ALA A 238 29.23 -13.25 -7.34
C ALA A 238 27.89 -12.89 -6.69
N ARG A 239 27.93 -12.11 -5.61
CA ARG A 239 26.79 -11.57 -4.89
C ARG A 239 26.55 -10.13 -5.33
N ALA A 240 25.36 -9.59 -5.08
CA ALA A 240 24.99 -8.25 -5.54
C ALA A 240 26.00 -7.16 -5.08
N HIS A 241 26.47 -7.22 -3.83
CA HIS A 241 27.46 -6.27 -3.33
C HIS A 241 28.85 -6.42 -3.98
N GLU A 242 29.27 -7.64 -4.34
CA GLU A 242 30.54 -7.89 -5.04
C GLU A 242 30.47 -7.39 -6.50
N LEU A 243 29.32 -7.54 -7.18
CA LEU A 243 29.08 -6.96 -8.50
C LEU A 243 29.09 -5.42 -8.46
N PHE A 244 28.52 -4.83 -7.40
CA PHE A 244 28.63 -3.40 -7.13
C PHE A 244 30.10 -2.98 -6.95
N GLU A 245 30.88 -3.69 -6.13
CA GLU A 245 32.32 -3.40 -5.94
C GLU A 245 33.12 -3.49 -7.25
N GLN A 246 32.77 -4.41 -8.16
CA GLN A 246 33.37 -4.46 -9.49
C GLN A 246 33.10 -3.18 -10.29
N ARG A 247 31.90 -2.60 -10.17
CA ARG A 247 31.58 -1.28 -10.77
C ARG A 247 32.33 -0.15 -10.10
N VAL A 248 32.47 -0.18 -8.76
CA VAL A 248 33.25 0.81 -8.01
C VAL A 248 34.71 0.83 -8.49
N ARG A 249 35.33 -0.34 -8.67
CA ARG A 249 36.72 -0.43 -9.17
C ARG A 249 36.88 0.08 -10.60
N ALA A 250 35.87 -0.09 -11.44
CA ALA A 250 35.90 0.37 -12.83
C ALA A 250 35.62 1.88 -12.97
N HIS A 251 34.66 2.40 -12.20
CA HIS A 251 34.11 3.75 -12.36
C HIS A 251 33.81 4.43 -11.01
N PRO A 252 34.82 4.69 -10.16
CA PRO A 252 34.60 5.20 -8.81
C PRO A 252 33.96 6.59 -8.79
N ASP A 253 34.27 7.45 -9.77
CA ASP A 253 33.85 8.86 -9.81
C ASP A 253 32.45 9.10 -10.42
N ARG A 254 31.79 8.05 -10.88
CA ARG A 254 30.42 8.18 -11.43
C ARG A 254 29.42 8.28 -10.30
N VAL A 255 28.37 9.09 -10.49
CA VAL A 255 27.24 9.16 -9.57
C VAL A 255 26.54 7.79 -9.51
N ALA A 256 26.36 7.27 -8.30
CA ALA A 256 25.67 6.02 -8.00
C ALA A 256 24.25 6.28 -7.49
N ALA A 257 24.08 7.27 -6.63
CA ALA A 257 22.79 7.57 -6.01
C ALA A 257 22.57 9.06 -5.78
N VAL A 258 21.31 9.48 -5.85
CA VAL A 258 20.87 10.88 -5.68
C VAL A 258 19.67 10.93 -4.76
N HIS A 259 19.64 11.91 -3.84
CA HIS A 259 18.49 12.24 -3.00
C HIS A 259 18.44 13.76 -2.78
N GLY A 260 17.40 14.42 -3.33
CA GLY A 260 17.33 15.87 -3.39
C GLY A 260 18.55 16.46 -4.12
N ASP A 261 19.22 17.43 -3.51
CA ASP A 261 20.44 18.03 -4.07
C ASP A 261 21.73 17.27 -3.68
N ARG A 262 21.62 16.20 -2.89
CA ARG A 262 22.78 15.37 -2.50
C ARG A 262 22.96 14.22 -3.47
N SER A 263 24.21 13.92 -3.80
CA SER A 263 24.57 12.75 -4.59
C SER A 263 25.84 12.10 -4.05
N TRP A 264 25.95 10.79 -4.21
CA TRP A 264 27.18 10.05 -3.96
C TRP A 264 27.64 9.33 -5.21
N THR A 265 28.94 9.39 -5.42
CA THR A 265 29.62 8.55 -6.40
C THR A 265 29.68 7.08 -5.96
N TYR A 266 29.99 6.18 -6.89
CA TYR A 266 30.23 4.76 -6.58
C TYR A 266 31.31 4.60 -5.51
N GLY A 267 32.42 5.35 -5.60
CA GLY A 267 33.50 5.33 -4.61
C GLY A 267 33.06 5.80 -3.23
N GLU A 268 32.32 6.91 -3.17
CA GLU A 268 31.81 7.49 -1.92
C GLU A 268 30.78 6.61 -1.22
N LEU A 269 29.86 6.01 -1.99
CA LEU A 269 28.88 5.06 -1.47
C LEU A 269 29.56 3.80 -0.95
N ASN A 270 30.53 3.27 -1.69
CA ASN A 270 31.27 2.08 -1.28
C ASN A 270 32.07 2.30 0.00
N ALA A 271 32.77 3.44 0.12
CA ALA A 271 33.53 3.78 1.31
C ALA A 271 32.62 3.85 2.56
N ARG A 272 31.45 4.49 2.44
CA ARG A 272 30.46 4.57 3.53
C ARG A 272 29.91 3.20 3.92
N ALA A 273 29.51 2.40 2.94
CA ALA A 273 29.06 1.03 3.17
C ALA A 273 30.15 0.17 3.84
N ASN A 274 31.42 0.32 3.44
CA ASN A 274 32.55 -0.39 4.04
C ASN A 274 32.79 0.03 5.50
N ARG A 275 32.68 1.31 5.85
CA ARG A 275 32.77 1.78 7.25
C ARG A 275 31.66 1.21 8.12
N LEU A 276 30.42 1.24 7.63
CA LEU A 276 29.27 0.67 8.33
C LEU A 276 29.41 -0.85 8.52
N ALA A 277 29.86 -1.57 7.49
CA ALA A 277 30.08 -3.01 7.56
C ALA A 277 31.15 -3.37 8.61
N ARG A 278 32.24 -2.61 8.69
CA ARG A 278 33.27 -2.79 9.73
C ARG A 278 32.73 -2.49 11.12
N ALA A 279 31.96 -1.42 11.27
CA ALA A 279 31.33 -1.08 12.54
C ALA A 279 30.36 -2.18 13.03
N LEU A 280 29.63 -2.84 12.12
CA LEU A 280 28.79 -4.00 12.43
C LEU A 280 29.63 -5.22 12.87
N LEU A 281 30.70 -5.54 12.12
CA LEU A 281 31.60 -6.66 12.44
C LEU A 281 32.27 -6.48 13.81
N GLU A 282 32.74 -5.27 14.13
CA GLU A 282 33.32 -4.97 15.45
C GLU A 282 32.34 -5.15 16.60
N ARG A 283 31.04 -5.05 16.32
CA ARG A 283 29.97 -5.28 17.29
C ARG A 283 29.51 -6.73 17.34
N GLY A 284 30.26 -7.61 16.68
CA GLY A 284 30.09 -9.06 16.74
C GLY A 284 29.04 -9.59 15.78
N LEU A 285 28.73 -8.88 14.68
CA LEU A 285 27.87 -9.42 13.63
C LEU A 285 28.49 -10.70 13.06
N GLY A 286 27.77 -11.81 13.22
CA GLY A 286 28.11 -13.10 12.67
C GLY A 286 27.50 -13.36 11.28
N ARG A 287 27.81 -14.54 10.76
CA ARG A 287 27.25 -15.04 9.50
C ARG A 287 25.73 -15.21 9.60
N GLU A 288 24.98 -14.60 8.69
CA GLU A 288 23.50 -14.59 8.64
C GLU A 288 22.81 -13.95 9.86
N ASP A 289 23.54 -13.26 10.74
CA ASP A 289 22.91 -12.51 11.82
C ASP A 289 22.03 -11.40 11.24
N VAL A 290 20.85 -11.20 11.83
CA VAL A 290 19.88 -10.22 11.37
C VAL A 290 20.26 -8.82 11.83
N VAL A 291 20.29 -7.87 10.89
CA VAL A 291 20.48 -6.44 11.15
C VAL A 291 19.25 -5.69 10.68
N ALA A 292 18.57 -5.04 11.62
CA ALA A 292 17.48 -4.15 11.27
C ALA A 292 18.02 -2.79 10.82
N ILE A 293 17.41 -2.20 9.80
CA ILE A 293 17.64 -0.81 9.40
C ILE A 293 16.33 -0.06 9.60
N VAL A 294 16.39 0.97 10.44
CA VAL A 294 15.27 1.85 10.81
C VAL A 294 15.73 3.27 10.52
N THR A 295 15.46 3.77 9.32
CA THR A 295 15.90 5.12 8.88
C THR A 295 14.82 5.73 8.00
N GLU A 296 14.83 7.04 7.80
CA GLU A 296 14.09 7.66 6.71
C GLU A 296 14.66 7.25 5.34
N ARG A 297 13.92 7.52 4.27
CA ARG A 297 14.36 7.23 2.90
C ARG A 297 15.44 8.22 2.49
N ASN A 298 16.71 7.83 2.60
CA ASN A 298 17.85 8.68 2.30
C ASN A 298 19.06 7.87 1.77
N LEU A 299 20.16 8.56 1.47
CA LEU A 299 21.37 7.90 0.95
C LEU A 299 22.00 6.94 1.97
N ASP A 300 21.84 7.20 3.26
CA ASP A 300 22.37 6.35 4.33
C ASP A 300 21.65 5.00 4.41
N TRP A 301 20.36 4.95 4.10
CA TRP A 301 19.63 3.68 3.95
C TRP A 301 20.27 2.78 2.86
N LEU A 302 20.66 3.34 1.72
CA LEU A 302 21.36 2.61 0.66
C LEU A 302 22.73 2.10 1.14
N ALA A 303 23.53 2.96 1.80
CA ALA A 303 24.83 2.55 2.33
C ALA A 303 24.71 1.47 3.41
N ALA A 304 23.75 1.60 4.32
CA ALA A 304 23.48 0.64 5.38
C ALA A 304 23.03 -0.72 4.81
N THR A 305 22.18 -0.73 3.77
CA THR A 305 21.75 -1.97 3.10
C THR A 305 22.95 -2.68 2.48
N LEU A 306 23.81 -1.97 1.74
CA LEU A 306 25.03 -2.53 1.17
C LEU A 306 26.01 -3.01 2.26
N ALA A 307 26.08 -2.30 3.38
CA ALA A 307 26.94 -2.65 4.51
C ALA A 307 26.54 -4.00 5.14
N VAL A 308 25.25 -4.25 5.32
CA VAL A 308 24.74 -5.54 5.83
C VAL A 308 25.14 -6.68 4.90
N PHE A 309 24.95 -6.52 3.59
CA PHE A 309 25.38 -7.52 2.61
C PHE A 309 26.89 -7.75 2.61
N LYS A 310 27.69 -6.69 2.68
CA LYS A 310 29.16 -6.74 2.73
C LYS A 310 29.69 -7.39 4.01
N ALA A 311 28.95 -7.30 5.11
CA ALA A 311 29.32 -7.91 6.37
C ALA A 311 28.81 -9.36 6.51
N GLY A 312 28.05 -9.86 5.54
CA GLY A 312 27.48 -11.22 5.56
C GLY A 312 26.28 -11.40 6.50
N GLY A 313 25.63 -10.30 6.88
CA GLY A 313 24.40 -10.31 7.67
C GLY A 313 23.13 -10.34 6.80
N ALA A 314 21.98 -10.54 7.44
CA ALA A 314 20.67 -10.52 6.80
C ALA A 314 19.95 -9.19 7.06
N TYR A 315 19.54 -8.52 5.99
CA TYR A 315 18.86 -7.22 6.03
C TYR A 315 17.39 -7.33 6.46
N LEU A 316 16.99 -6.55 7.46
CA LEU A 316 15.60 -6.42 7.91
C LEU A 316 15.16 -4.94 7.87
N PRO A 317 14.39 -4.49 6.87
CA PRO A 317 13.82 -3.14 6.87
C PRO A 317 12.67 -3.00 7.85
N ILE A 318 12.63 -1.86 8.52
CA ILE A 318 11.51 -1.43 9.37
C ILE A 318 11.30 0.07 9.14
N GLU A 319 10.05 0.49 8.92
CA GLU A 319 9.75 1.92 8.78
C GLU A 319 9.93 2.64 10.12
N PRO A 320 10.56 3.83 10.14
CA PRO A 320 10.79 4.58 11.37
C PRO A 320 9.49 5.04 12.04
N HIS A 321 8.44 5.28 11.25
CA HIS A 321 7.14 5.72 11.72
C HIS A 321 6.22 4.59 12.20
N PHE A 322 6.69 3.33 12.25
CA PHE A 322 5.89 2.25 12.81
C PHE A 322 5.71 2.40 14.34
N PRO A 323 4.57 1.96 14.91
CA PRO A 323 4.39 1.97 16.36
C PRO A 323 5.46 1.16 17.08
N ALA A 324 5.88 1.62 18.27
CA ALA A 324 6.93 0.97 19.06
C ALA A 324 6.67 -0.54 19.29
N GLY A 325 5.41 -0.91 19.59
CA GLY A 325 5.01 -2.31 19.78
C GLY A 325 5.21 -3.16 18.53
N ARG A 326 4.98 -2.58 17.33
CA ARG A 326 5.19 -3.26 16.04
C ARG A 326 6.68 -3.47 15.76
N ILE A 327 7.50 -2.45 16.01
CA ILE A 327 8.96 -2.52 15.87
C ILE A 327 9.50 -3.62 16.80
N ALA A 328 9.12 -3.59 18.09
CA ALA A 328 9.56 -4.56 19.08
C ALA A 328 9.15 -6.00 18.71
N ALA A 329 7.91 -6.22 18.29
CA ALA A 329 7.44 -7.55 17.86
C ALA A 329 8.24 -8.08 16.65
N THR A 330 8.55 -7.20 15.69
CA THR A 330 9.31 -7.53 14.48
C THR A 330 10.76 -7.90 14.82
N LEU A 331 11.43 -7.05 15.60
CA LEU A 331 12.81 -7.29 16.06
C LEU A 331 12.93 -8.58 16.87
N SER A 332 12.01 -8.78 17.82
CA SER A 332 11.96 -9.98 18.67
C SER A 332 11.76 -11.25 17.85
N ARG A 333 10.78 -11.26 16.93
CA ARG A 333 10.50 -12.44 16.10
C ARG A 333 11.64 -12.74 15.13
N ALA A 334 12.36 -11.74 14.65
CA ALA A 334 13.53 -11.93 13.82
C ALA A 334 14.79 -12.34 14.60
N GLY A 335 14.77 -12.31 15.94
CA GLY A 335 15.97 -12.50 16.76
C GLY A 335 17.03 -11.42 16.51
N CYS A 336 16.60 -10.22 16.13
CA CYS A 336 17.49 -9.14 15.71
C CYS A 336 18.23 -8.53 16.90
N ARG A 337 19.57 -8.47 16.81
CA ARG A 337 20.44 -7.96 17.90
C ARG A 337 21.08 -6.62 17.59
N LEU A 338 21.17 -6.23 16.33
CA LEU A 338 21.77 -4.96 15.90
C LEU A 338 20.74 -4.17 15.08
N VAL A 339 20.56 -2.90 15.42
CA VAL A 339 19.68 -1.97 14.70
C VAL A 339 20.50 -0.77 14.25
N LEU A 340 20.59 -0.53 12.95
CA LEU A 340 21.14 0.69 12.37
C LEU A 340 20.04 1.74 12.24
N THR A 341 20.34 2.97 12.66
CA THR A 341 19.45 4.13 12.56
C THR A 341 20.27 5.41 12.42
N GLU A 342 19.62 6.49 11.98
CA GLU A 342 20.21 7.84 11.96
C GLU A 342 19.98 8.57 13.28
N SER A 343 20.66 9.71 13.43
CA SER A 343 20.50 10.62 14.56
C SER A 343 19.25 11.49 14.39
N GLY A 344 18.22 11.24 15.22
CA GLY A 344 16.94 11.96 15.21
C GLY A 344 15.75 11.07 14.85
N SER A 345 14.54 11.46 15.28
CA SER A 345 13.28 10.72 15.05
C SER A 345 13.29 9.25 15.54
N THR A 346 14.05 8.93 16.60
CA THR A 346 14.18 7.56 17.13
C THR A 346 13.21 7.22 18.26
N ASP A 347 12.26 8.10 18.62
CA ASP A 347 11.44 7.92 19.84
C ASP A 347 10.66 6.60 19.85
N THR A 348 10.01 6.25 18.73
CA THR A 348 9.27 4.97 18.58
C THR A 348 10.22 3.77 18.65
N LEU A 349 11.41 3.88 18.05
CA LEU A 349 12.44 2.85 18.11
C LEU A 349 13.00 2.71 19.53
N ASP A 350 13.26 3.80 20.24
CA ASP A 350 13.81 3.81 21.59
C ASP A 350 12.83 3.21 22.58
N GLN A 351 11.53 3.53 22.44
CA GLN A 351 10.45 2.85 23.18
C GLN A 351 10.41 1.34 22.89
N ALA A 352 10.57 0.94 21.62
CA ALA A 352 10.62 -0.47 21.25
C ALA A 352 11.82 -1.19 21.88
N LEU A 353 13.00 -0.59 21.79
CA LEU A 353 14.26 -1.15 22.31
C LEU A 353 14.29 -1.21 23.84
N ALA A 354 13.58 -0.32 24.54
CA ALA A 354 13.42 -0.41 25.99
C ALA A 354 12.79 -1.75 26.45
N THR A 355 12.01 -2.39 25.58
CA THR A 355 11.41 -3.72 25.83
C THR A 355 12.31 -4.90 25.38
N LEU A 356 13.43 -4.62 24.71
CA LEU A 356 14.34 -5.60 24.09
C LEU A 356 15.81 -5.35 24.49
N PRO A 357 16.24 -5.71 25.71
CA PRO A 357 17.57 -5.38 26.23
C PRO A 357 18.73 -6.04 25.46
N GLU A 358 18.45 -7.08 24.68
CA GLU A 358 19.43 -7.79 23.84
C GLU A 358 19.72 -7.06 22.51
N ALA A 359 18.82 -6.17 22.07
CA ALA A 359 18.96 -5.42 20.83
C ALA A 359 19.74 -4.11 21.08
N ARG A 360 20.72 -3.83 20.21
CA ARG A 360 21.61 -2.68 20.34
C ARG A 360 21.38 -1.69 19.19
N LYS A 361 21.04 -0.45 19.55
CA LYS A 361 20.97 0.69 18.64
C LYS A 361 22.36 1.15 18.23
N LEU A 362 22.57 1.34 16.93
CA LEU A 362 23.80 1.80 16.32
C LEU A 362 23.50 3.02 15.45
N LEU A 363 24.08 4.16 15.80
CA LEU A 363 23.95 5.37 15.00
C LEU A 363 24.89 5.30 13.79
N ILE A 364 24.36 5.59 12.61
CA ILE A 364 25.10 5.60 11.35
C ILE A 364 26.22 6.65 11.39
N GLU A 365 25.94 7.82 11.96
CA GLU A 365 26.88 8.92 12.10
C GLU A 365 28.05 8.57 13.03
N GLU A 366 27.77 7.86 14.13
CA GLU A 366 28.82 7.35 15.01
C GLU A 366 29.70 6.34 14.27
N ALA A 367 29.11 5.45 13.47
CA ALA A 367 29.85 4.48 12.68
C ALA A 367 30.72 5.14 11.60
N TYR A 368 30.28 6.27 11.02
CA TYR A 368 31.10 7.07 10.10
C TYR A 368 32.23 7.84 10.78
N ALA A 369 32.04 8.26 12.03
CA ALA A 369 33.06 8.97 12.82
C ALA A 369 34.18 8.03 13.29
N GLN A 370 33.92 6.71 13.35
CA GLN A 370 34.94 5.70 13.64
C GLN A 370 35.99 5.65 12.51
N GLN A 371 37.27 5.50 12.88
CA GLN A 371 38.39 5.44 11.92
C GLN A 371 38.51 4.08 11.22
N HIS A 372 37.46 3.71 10.47
CA HIS A 372 37.42 2.48 9.67
C HIS A 372 38.03 2.67 8.29
N ALA A 373 38.67 1.63 7.78
CA ALA A 373 39.23 1.63 6.44
C ALA A 373 38.13 1.62 5.36
N ASP A 374 38.31 2.45 4.33
CA ASP A 374 37.38 2.59 3.20
C ASP A 374 37.44 1.42 2.19
N THR A 375 38.43 0.54 2.32
CA THR A 375 38.63 -0.60 1.42
C THR A 375 37.59 -1.70 1.66
N ASP A 376 37.27 -2.44 0.59
CA ASP A 376 36.32 -3.57 0.62
C ASP A 376 36.59 -4.52 1.79
N VAL A 377 35.51 -4.99 2.42
CA VAL A 377 35.56 -5.73 3.68
C VAL A 377 36.17 -7.12 3.51
N GLY A 378 35.88 -7.78 2.39
CA GLY A 378 36.42 -9.08 2.03
C GLY A 378 35.82 -10.27 2.79
N VAL A 379 34.59 -10.14 3.31
CA VAL A 379 33.85 -11.26 3.90
C VAL A 379 33.28 -12.14 2.79
N GLU A 380 33.55 -13.44 2.85
CA GLU A 380 32.99 -14.39 1.88
C GLU A 380 31.50 -14.65 2.18
N VAL A 381 30.65 -14.34 1.18
CA VAL A 381 29.21 -14.57 1.24
C VAL A 381 28.82 -15.64 0.21
N ALA A 382 28.21 -16.74 0.64
CA ALA A 382 27.73 -17.81 -0.21
C ALA A 382 26.34 -17.49 -0.80
N ALA A 383 26.03 -18.09 -1.95
CA ALA A 383 24.78 -17.82 -2.68
C ALA A 383 23.52 -18.29 -1.93
N ASP A 384 23.63 -19.33 -1.11
CA ASP A 384 22.54 -19.91 -0.31
C ASP A 384 22.36 -19.21 1.05
N GLN A 385 23.16 -18.19 1.35
CA GLN A 385 22.99 -17.41 2.57
C GLN A 385 21.78 -16.49 2.51
N LEU A 386 21.19 -16.25 3.68
CA LEU A 386 20.12 -15.30 3.89
C LEU A 386 20.60 -13.88 3.53
N ALA A 387 19.92 -13.27 2.55
CA ALA A 387 20.15 -11.88 2.16
C ALA A 387 19.27 -10.94 2.97
N TYR A 388 17.98 -11.26 3.10
CA TYR A 388 17.02 -10.39 3.76
C TYR A 388 15.82 -11.13 4.35
N ILE A 389 15.12 -10.44 5.25
CA ILE A 389 13.84 -10.84 5.83
C ILE A 389 12.85 -9.68 5.64
N TYR A 390 11.77 -9.93 4.92
CA TYR A 390 10.63 -9.01 4.84
C TYR A 390 9.45 -9.57 5.61
N PHE A 391 8.88 -8.76 6.49
CA PHE A 391 7.67 -9.13 7.21
C PHE A 391 6.43 -8.78 6.43
N THR A 392 5.60 -9.78 6.17
CA THR A 392 4.24 -9.57 5.66
C THR A 392 3.25 -9.81 6.79
N SER A 393 2.03 -9.30 6.62
CA SER A 393 0.89 -9.71 7.46
C SER A 393 0.74 -11.24 7.42
N GLY A 394 0.28 -11.85 8.52
CA GLY A 394 0.06 -13.31 8.61
C GLY A 394 -1.38 -13.71 8.96
N SER A 395 -1.83 -14.86 8.48
CA SER A 395 -3.21 -15.36 8.59
C SER A 395 -3.70 -15.62 10.02
N THR A 396 -2.79 -15.88 10.98
CA THR A 396 -3.14 -16.02 12.41
C THR A 396 -3.03 -14.70 13.18
N GLY A 397 -2.84 -13.59 12.48
CA GLY A 397 -2.74 -12.25 13.03
C GLY A 397 -1.42 -11.84 13.66
N GLU A 398 -0.39 -12.66 13.51
CA GLU A 398 1.00 -12.24 13.75
C GLU A 398 1.79 -12.17 12.43
N PRO A 399 2.62 -11.13 12.24
CA PRO A 399 3.47 -10.96 11.07
C PRO A 399 4.39 -12.15 10.84
N LYS A 400 4.59 -12.52 9.58
CA LYS A 400 5.52 -13.57 9.16
C LYS A 400 6.69 -12.97 8.39
N GLY A 401 7.92 -13.24 8.82
CA GLY A 401 9.12 -12.80 8.12
C GLY A 401 9.55 -13.83 7.10
N ALA A 402 9.40 -13.53 5.80
CA ALA A 402 9.85 -14.40 4.72
C ALA A 402 11.37 -14.29 4.54
N MET A 403 12.06 -15.43 4.59
CA MET A 403 13.52 -15.51 4.50
C MET A 403 13.98 -15.76 3.06
N CYS A 404 14.69 -14.81 2.45
CA CYS A 404 15.17 -14.92 1.07
C CYS A 404 16.70 -14.96 0.98
N GLU A 405 17.22 -15.83 0.12
CA GLU A 405 18.65 -16.09 -0.03
C GLU A 405 19.27 -15.21 -1.14
N HIS A 406 20.57 -14.98 -1.08
CA HIS A 406 21.30 -14.14 -2.05
C HIS A 406 21.11 -14.59 -3.50
N ALA A 407 21.04 -15.89 -3.77
CA ALA A 407 20.81 -16.44 -5.11
C ALA A 407 19.45 -16.04 -5.67
N GLY A 408 18.38 -16.15 -4.86
CA GLY A 408 17.02 -15.77 -5.25
C GLY A 408 16.91 -14.27 -5.50
N MET A 409 17.46 -13.46 -4.58
CA MET A 409 17.58 -12.01 -4.75
C MET A 409 18.31 -11.65 -6.04
N LEU A 410 19.49 -12.20 -6.29
CA LEU A 410 20.29 -11.88 -7.47
C LEU A 410 19.60 -12.29 -8.77
N ASN A 411 18.91 -13.43 -8.78
CA ASN A 411 18.10 -13.87 -9.91
C ASN A 411 17.01 -12.84 -10.25
N HIS A 412 16.28 -12.39 -9.23
CA HIS A 412 15.25 -11.37 -9.38
C HIS A 412 15.83 -10.02 -9.86
N LEU A 413 16.96 -9.57 -9.29
CA LEU A 413 17.63 -8.34 -9.73
C LEU A 413 17.99 -8.40 -11.22
N PHE A 414 18.48 -9.54 -11.71
CA PHE A 414 18.77 -9.72 -13.13
C PHE A 414 17.50 -9.78 -13.99
N ALA A 415 16.42 -10.41 -13.53
CA ALA A 415 15.14 -10.37 -14.23
C ALA A 415 14.65 -8.92 -14.42
N LYS A 416 14.75 -8.08 -13.38
CA LYS A 416 14.44 -6.64 -13.47
C LYS A 416 15.37 -5.90 -14.44
N ILE A 417 16.66 -6.15 -14.36
CA ILE A 417 17.65 -5.53 -15.25
C ILE A 417 17.37 -5.85 -16.71
N ASP A 418 17.13 -7.13 -17.03
CA ASP A 418 16.90 -7.59 -18.39
C ASP A 418 15.56 -7.06 -18.94
N ASP A 419 14.46 -7.26 -18.21
CA ASP A 419 13.11 -6.98 -18.72
C ASP A 419 12.72 -5.49 -18.69
N LEU A 420 13.32 -4.71 -17.77
CA LEU A 420 13.14 -3.25 -17.72
C LEU A 420 14.24 -2.49 -18.48
N GLU A 421 15.14 -3.21 -19.15
CA GLU A 421 16.25 -2.65 -19.94
C GLU A 421 17.11 -1.66 -19.12
N ILE A 422 17.48 -2.05 -17.90
CA ILE A 422 18.35 -1.25 -17.02
C ILE A 422 19.78 -1.35 -17.53
N THR A 423 20.28 -0.26 -18.10
CA THR A 423 21.62 -0.18 -18.69
C THR A 423 22.55 0.72 -17.88
N GLU A 424 23.82 0.74 -18.26
CA GLU A 424 24.79 1.74 -17.79
C GLU A 424 24.22 3.17 -17.95
N GLY A 425 24.34 4.00 -16.91
CA GLY A 425 23.80 5.36 -16.87
C GLY A 425 22.27 5.48 -16.76
N ARG A 426 21.50 4.38 -16.79
CA ARG A 426 20.05 4.40 -16.57
C ARG A 426 19.75 4.76 -15.12
N VAL A 427 18.81 5.68 -14.91
CA VAL A 427 18.32 6.05 -13.59
C VAL A 427 17.08 5.20 -13.24
N VAL A 428 17.12 4.51 -12.11
CA VAL A 428 15.98 3.80 -11.51
C VAL A 428 15.47 4.62 -10.33
N ALA A 429 14.16 4.91 -10.31
CA ALA A 429 13.54 5.59 -9.18
C ALA A 429 13.19 4.61 -8.07
N GLN A 430 13.66 4.91 -6.86
CA GLN A 430 13.28 4.24 -5.63
C GLN A 430 12.09 5.02 -5.03
N THR A 431 10.93 4.39 -5.06
CA THR A 431 9.62 4.99 -4.71
C THR A 431 8.88 4.18 -3.64
N ALA A 432 9.18 2.89 -3.53
CA ALA A 432 8.46 1.99 -2.64
C ALA A 432 8.86 2.18 -1.17
N PRO A 433 7.94 1.97 -0.21
CA PRO A 433 8.29 1.96 1.21
C PRO A 433 9.32 0.87 1.51
N GLN A 434 10.22 1.15 2.45
CA GLN A 434 11.37 0.31 2.76
C GLN A 434 10.96 -1.07 3.25
N CYS A 435 9.81 -1.17 3.91
CA CYS A 435 9.25 -2.43 4.40
C CYS A 435 8.64 -3.34 3.31
N PHE A 436 8.73 -2.95 2.03
CA PHE A 436 8.37 -3.80 0.88
C PHE A 436 9.60 -4.29 0.14
N ASP A 437 9.58 -5.54 -0.29
CA ASP A 437 10.60 -6.17 -1.12
C ASP A 437 10.83 -5.45 -2.45
N ILE A 438 9.78 -4.86 -3.03
CA ILE A 438 9.86 -3.93 -4.17
C ILE A 438 10.97 -2.87 -3.98
N SER A 439 11.11 -2.36 -2.76
CA SER A 439 12.06 -1.29 -2.47
C SER A 439 13.50 -1.71 -2.70
N LEU A 440 13.83 -2.99 -2.45
CA LEU A 440 15.19 -3.49 -2.53
C LEU A 440 15.71 -3.51 -3.97
N TRP A 441 14.93 -4.02 -4.92
CA TRP A 441 15.40 -4.06 -6.31
C TRP A 441 15.53 -2.65 -6.90
N GLN A 442 14.61 -1.73 -6.55
CA GLN A 442 14.72 -0.33 -6.95
C GLN A 442 15.97 0.32 -6.38
N LEU A 443 16.34 -0.05 -5.16
CA LEU A 443 17.49 0.48 -4.43
C LEU A 443 18.84 0.03 -5.04
N VAL A 444 18.97 -1.26 -5.41
CA VAL A 444 20.29 -1.84 -5.75
C VAL A 444 20.49 -2.28 -7.21
N SER A 445 19.43 -2.52 -8.00
CA SER A 445 19.55 -3.12 -9.33
C SER A 445 20.42 -2.30 -10.30
N ALA A 446 20.20 -0.98 -10.35
CA ALA A 446 20.96 -0.07 -11.21
C ALA A 446 22.47 -0.11 -10.92
N LEU A 447 22.84 -0.31 -9.66
CA LEU A 447 24.22 -0.31 -9.19
C LEU A 447 25.04 -1.49 -9.74
N LEU A 448 24.38 -2.59 -10.11
CA LEU A 448 25.03 -3.78 -10.65
C LEU A 448 25.55 -3.58 -12.09
N VAL A 449 24.95 -2.63 -12.82
CA VAL A 449 25.19 -2.40 -14.25
C VAL A 449 25.78 -1.02 -14.55
N GLY A 450 26.13 -0.24 -13.53
CA GLY A 450 26.68 1.11 -13.72
C GLY A 450 25.60 2.18 -13.96
N GLY A 451 24.35 1.91 -13.59
CA GLY A 451 23.25 2.86 -13.55
C GLY A 451 23.27 3.74 -12.30
N GLN A 452 22.16 4.41 -12.02
CA GLN A 452 21.99 5.29 -10.86
C GLN A 452 20.67 5.03 -10.15
N THR A 453 20.65 5.15 -8.83
CA THR A 453 19.43 5.09 -8.02
C THR A 453 19.00 6.51 -7.62
N LEU A 454 17.80 6.91 -8.02
CA LEU A 454 17.18 8.15 -7.57
C LEU A 454 16.24 7.83 -6.41
N LEU A 455 16.56 8.26 -5.20
CA LEU A 455 15.66 8.13 -4.05
C LEU A 455 14.63 9.26 -4.10
N VAL A 456 13.35 8.88 -4.22
CA VAL A 456 12.22 9.81 -4.27
C VAL A 456 11.63 9.91 -2.86
N GLY A 457 11.60 11.09 -2.26
CA GLY A 457 11.06 11.30 -0.90
C GLY A 457 9.59 10.87 -0.78
N GLN A 458 9.16 10.51 0.43
CA GLN A 458 7.80 10.03 0.68
C GLN A 458 6.76 11.13 0.44
N GLU A 459 7.10 12.36 0.77
CA GLU A 459 6.37 13.60 0.50
C GLU A 459 6.14 13.79 -1.01
N SER A 460 7.15 13.53 -1.84
CA SER A 460 7.01 13.61 -3.28
C SER A 460 6.14 12.51 -3.84
N VAL A 461 6.11 11.32 -3.24
CA VAL A 461 5.21 10.24 -3.71
C VAL A 461 3.74 10.57 -3.43
N VAL A 462 3.41 11.31 -2.38
CA VAL A 462 2.00 11.64 -2.07
C VAL A 462 1.45 12.83 -2.85
N ASP A 463 2.31 13.66 -3.46
CA ASP A 463 1.93 14.72 -4.41
C ASP A 463 2.31 14.30 -5.85
N VAL A 464 1.30 14.06 -6.70
CA VAL A 464 1.52 13.55 -8.07
C VAL A 464 2.32 14.51 -8.96
N GLU A 465 2.22 15.83 -8.76
CA GLU A 465 3.00 16.78 -9.55
C GLU A 465 4.45 16.77 -9.10
N GLN A 466 4.70 16.86 -7.78
CA GLN A 466 6.05 16.82 -7.22
C GLN A 466 6.73 15.48 -7.54
N PHE A 467 5.97 14.38 -7.55
CA PHE A 467 6.41 13.08 -8.03
C PHE A 467 6.94 13.19 -9.47
N LEU A 468 6.11 13.69 -10.40
CA LEU A 468 6.48 13.81 -11.81
C LEU A 468 7.63 14.80 -12.03
N ASP A 469 7.69 15.91 -11.29
CA ASP A 469 8.81 16.84 -11.27
C ASP A 469 10.10 16.14 -10.86
N THR A 470 10.05 15.33 -9.81
CA THR A 470 11.19 14.57 -9.32
C THR A 470 11.65 13.53 -10.34
N ILE A 471 10.71 12.81 -10.97
CA ILE A 471 11.00 11.85 -12.04
C ILE A 471 11.68 12.53 -13.22
N VAL A 472 11.17 13.69 -13.67
CA VAL A 472 11.74 14.44 -14.80
C VAL A 472 13.10 15.05 -14.45
N ARG A 473 13.20 15.76 -13.31
CA ARG A 473 14.44 16.40 -12.85
C ARG A 473 15.55 15.38 -12.59
N GLY A 474 15.18 14.24 -12.00
CA GLY A 474 16.08 13.12 -11.75
C GLY A 474 16.34 12.26 -12.99
N ARG A 475 15.73 12.57 -14.14
CA ARG A 475 15.90 11.85 -15.42
C ARG A 475 15.63 10.34 -15.29
N ALA A 476 14.64 9.99 -14.46
CA ALA A 476 14.29 8.60 -14.18
C ALA A 476 13.87 7.88 -15.47
N GLY A 477 14.57 6.79 -15.78
CA GLY A 477 14.28 5.97 -16.95
C GLY A 477 13.39 4.76 -16.66
N VAL A 478 13.38 4.32 -15.40
CA VAL A 478 12.56 3.22 -14.91
C VAL A 478 11.89 3.64 -13.60
N VAL A 479 10.58 3.44 -13.53
CA VAL A 479 9.76 3.69 -12.35
C VAL A 479 8.89 2.45 -12.11
N GLN A 480 8.69 2.06 -10.85
CA GLN A 480 7.65 1.10 -10.51
C GLN A 480 6.70 1.68 -9.46
N VAL A 481 5.41 1.47 -9.67
CA VAL A 481 4.33 1.91 -8.78
C VAL A 481 3.25 0.83 -8.71
N VAL A 482 2.27 0.98 -7.82
CA VAL A 482 1.11 0.09 -7.79
C VAL A 482 0.04 0.57 -8.80
N PRO A 483 -0.79 -0.31 -9.37
CA PRO A 483 -1.85 0.10 -10.31
C PRO A 483 -2.75 1.24 -9.81
N SER A 484 -3.14 1.24 -8.54
CA SER A 484 -3.92 2.32 -7.93
C SER A 484 -3.22 3.68 -7.94
N TYR A 485 -1.90 3.72 -7.81
CA TYR A 485 -1.13 4.97 -7.91
C TYR A 485 -0.91 5.38 -9.37
N LEU A 486 -0.69 4.42 -10.28
CA LEU A 486 -0.63 4.69 -11.72
C LEU A 486 -1.93 5.34 -12.22
N GLU A 487 -3.09 4.89 -11.72
CA GLU A 487 -4.39 5.50 -12.00
C GLU A 487 -4.44 6.99 -11.62
N VAL A 488 -3.80 7.39 -10.52
CA VAL A 488 -3.69 8.81 -10.12
C VAL A 488 -2.77 9.57 -11.06
N VAL A 489 -1.60 9.01 -11.38
CA VAL A 489 -0.66 9.59 -12.35
C VAL A 489 -1.33 9.81 -13.71
N VAL A 490 -2.04 8.79 -14.23
CA VAL A 490 -2.77 8.87 -15.49
C VAL A 490 -3.85 9.95 -15.43
N SER A 491 -4.67 9.98 -14.38
CA SER A 491 -5.74 10.98 -14.24
C SER A 491 -5.19 12.41 -14.16
N TYR A 492 -4.01 12.60 -13.57
CA TYR A 492 -3.31 13.88 -13.58
C TYR A 492 -2.81 14.24 -14.99
N LEU A 493 -2.11 13.32 -15.66
CA LEU A 493 -1.54 13.54 -17.00
C LEU A 493 -2.61 13.77 -18.08
N GLU A 494 -3.82 13.24 -17.94
CA GLU A 494 -4.96 13.54 -18.83
C GLU A 494 -5.37 15.00 -18.78
N LYS A 495 -5.28 15.63 -17.59
CA LYS A 495 -5.64 17.03 -17.37
C LYS A 495 -4.47 17.98 -17.64
N GLN A 496 -3.26 17.56 -17.26
CA GLN A 496 -2.03 18.32 -17.41
C GLN A 496 -0.99 17.49 -18.18
N PRO A 497 -1.11 17.44 -19.52
CA PRO A 497 -0.18 16.66 -20.35
C PRO A 497 1.26 17.10 -20.15
N ARG A 498 2.14 16.12 -19.94
CA ARG A 498 3.55 16.36 -19.68
C ARG A 498 4.42 15.33 -20.39
N GLU A 499 5.52 15.81 -20.96
CA GLU A 499 6.53 14.92 -21.55
C GLU A 499 7.40 14.27 -20.46
N LEU A 500 7.70 12.98 -20.66
CA LEU A 500 8.55 12.18 -19.77
C LEU A 500 9.77 11.67 -20.57
N PRO A 501 10.69 12.57 -20.97
CA PRO A 501 11.63 12.31 -22.07
C PRO A 501 12.67 11.21 -21.80
N ASP A 502 13.04 10.98 -20.55
CA ASP A 502 14.00 9.94 -20.15
C ASP A 502 13.32 8.61 -19.75
N LEU A 503 12.02 8.65 -19.41
CA LEU A 503 11.25 7.49 -18.98
C LEU A 503 11.07 6.52 -20.15
N ARG A 504 11.37 5.24 -19.93
CA ARG A 504 11.26 4.17 -20.94
C ARG A 504 10.33 3.06 -20.52
N CYS A 505 10.27 2.81 -19.22
CA CYS A 505 9.47 1.74 -18.67
C CYS A 505 8.82 2.16 -17.36
N VAL A 506 7.52 1.91 -17.25
CA VAL A 506 6.79 1.88 -15.98
C VAL A 506 6.46 0.43 -15.67
N SER A 507 6.94 -0.08 -14.54
CA SER A 507 6.48 -1.37 -14.03
C SER A 507 5.33 -1.14 -13.04
N VAL A 508 4.40 -2.08 -12.99
CA VAL A 508 3.37 -2.14 -11.97
C VAL A 508 3.32 -3.50 -11.32
N THR A 509 3.15 -3.55 -10.01
CA THR A 509 3.03 -4.79 -9.24
C THR A 509 2.15 -4.56 -8.00
N GLY A 510 1.87 -5.62 -7.26
CA GLY A 510 1.15 -5.52 -5.98
C GLY A 510 -0.37 -5.40 -6.10
N GLU A 511 -0.96 -5.21 -7.29
CA GLU A 511 -2.42 -5.27 -7.50
C GLU A 511 -2.75 -5.82 -8.89
N ALA A 512 -4.00 -6.25 -9.10
CA ALA A 512 -4.46 -6.61 -10.43
C ALA A 512 -4.54 -5.36 -11.32
N LEU A 513 -3.80 -5.35 -12.43
CA LEU A 513 -3.83 -4.28 -13.41
C LEU A 513 -5.06 -4.40 -14.32
N LYS A 514 -5.85 -3.32 -14.39
CA LYS A 514 -7.07 -3.25 -15.22
C LYS A 514 -6.74 -2.82 -16.65
N ARG A 515 -7.41 -3.41 -17.64
CA ARG A 515 -7.21 -3.10 -19.07
C ARG A 515 -7.52 -1.63 -19.37
N GLU A 516 -8.53 -1.07 -18.73
CA GLU A 516 -8.96 0.31 -18.90
C GLU A 516 -7.84 1.29 -18.51
N LEU A 517 -7.08 0.99 -17.44
CA LEU A 517 -5.93 1.79 -17.04
C LEU A 517 -4.79 1.68 -18.08
N VAL A 518 -4.55 0.50 -18.62
CA VAL A 518 -3.55 0.30 -19.71
C VAL A 518 -3.92 1.10 -20.95
N GLN A 519 -5.22 1.13 -21.31
CA GLN A 519 -5.71 1.93 -22.44
C GLN A 519 -5.44 3.42 -22.26
N ARG A 520 -5.75 3.95 -21.07
CA ARG A 520 -5.53 5.37 -20.76
C ARG A 520 -4.05 5.72 -20.72
N TRP A 521 -3.21 4.84 -20.16
CA TRP A 521 -1.75 5.03 -20.18
C TRP A 521 -1.22 5.18 -21.60
N PHE A 522 -1.47 4.21 -22.48
CA PHE A 522 -0.95 4.26 -23.86
C PHE A 522 -1.60 5.34 -24.73
N ALA A 523 -2.77 5.88 -24.35
CA ALA A 523 -3.35 7.04 -25.03
C ALA A 523 -2.54 8.32 -24.80
N ILE A 524 -1.85 8.44 -23.65
CA ILE A 524 -1.10 9.62 -23.25
C ILE A 524 0.40 9.43 -23.46
N GLN A 525 0.92 8.23 -23.17
CA GLN A 525 2.33 7.88 -23.21
C GLN A 525 2.56 6.63 -24.09
N PRO A 526 2.32 6.71 -25.42
CA PRO A 526 2.35 5.55 -26.32
C PRO A 526 3.75 4.89 -26.44
N ASP A 527 4.81 5.67 -26.22
CA ASP A 527 6.20 5.20 -26.38
C ASP A 527 6.83 4.65 -25.09
N ILE A 528 6.11 4.67 -23.96
CA ILE A 528 6.61 4.20 -22.68
C ILE A 528 6.00 2.82 -22.36
N LYS A 529 6.87 1.81 -22.31
CA LYS A 529 6.48 0.42 -22.01
C LYS A 529 5.85 0.32 -20.64
N LEU A 530 4.83 -0.54 -20.52
CA LEU A 530 4.20 -0.89 -19.25
C LEU A 530 4.51 -2.36 -18.93
N VAL A 531 5.05 -2.65 -17.76
CA VAL A 531 5.38 -4.01 -17.34
C VAL A 531 4.50 -4.43 -16.17
N ASN A 532 3.56 -5.33 -16.41
CA ASN A 532 2.77 -5.94 -15.34
C ASN A 532 3.59 -7.06 -14.71
N ALA A 533 4.02 -6.86 -13.48
CA ALA A 533 4.84 -7.79 -12.73
C ALA A 533 4.01 -8.49 -11.65
N TYR A 534 4.36 -9.74 -11.37
CA TYR A 534 3.71 -10.55 -10.36
C TYR A 534 4.71 -11.40 -9.60
N GLY A 535 4.58 -11.36 -8.28
CA GLY A 535 5.19 -12.32 -7.39
C GLY A 535 4.81 -12.09 -5.94
N LEU A 536 5.56 -12.75 -5.07
CA LEU A 536 5.34 -12.80 -3.63
C LEU A 536 6.68 -12.69 -2.91
N THR A 537 6.65 -12.12 -1.71
CA THR A 537 7.83 -12.01 -0.85
C THR A 537 8.51 -13.35 -0.59
N GLU A 538 7.74 -14.43 -0.48
CA GLU A 538 8.25 -15.79 -0.29
C GLU A 538 9.01 -16.36 -1.51
N THR A 539 8.90 -15.70 -2.67
CA THR A 539 9.52 -16.09 -3.94
C THR A 539 10.51 -15.03 -4.45
N SER A 540 11.18 -14.30 -3.54
CA SER A 540 12.17 -13.27 -3.89
C SER A 540 11.60 -12.17 -4.80
N ASP A 541 10.46 -11.60 -4.41
CA ASP A 541 9.70 -10.58 -5.15
C ASP A 541 9.05 -11.16 -6.43
N ASP A 542 9.34 -10.62 -7.62
CA ASP A 542 8.64 -11.00 -8.86
C ASP A 542 9.08 -12.33 -9.47
N THR A 543 8.08 -13.11 -9.88
CA THR A 543 8.18 -14.44 -10.53
C THR A 543 7.77 -14.44 -11.99
N ASN A 544 6.94 -13.48 -12.40
CA ASN A 544 6.45 -13.33 -13.77
C ASN A 544 6.45 -11.87 -14.20
N HIS A 545 6.71 -11.63 -15.50
CA HIS A 545 6.61 -10.33 -16.13
C HIS A 545 5.82 -10.41 -17.45
N GLU A 546 4.91 -9.45 -17.64
CA GLU A 546 4.26 -9.16 -18.91
C GLU A 546 4.69 -7.77 -19.38
N VAL A 547 5.57 -7.73 -20.39
CA VAL A 547 6.01 -6.48 -21.01
C VAL A 547 5.03 -6.09 -22.11
N MET A 548 4.42 -4.91 -21.99
CA MET A 548 3.44 -4.37 -22.93
C MET A 548 3.99 -3.10 -23.59
N ASP A 549 3.87 -3.05 -24.91
CA ASP A 549 4.11 -1.88 -25.76
C ASP A 549 2.80 -1.31 -26.36
N THR A 550 1.71 -2.05 -26.17
CA THR A 550 0.38 -1.76 -26.71
C THR A 550 -0.68 -2.29 -25.75
N VAL A 551 -1.93 -1.88 -25.96
CA VAL A 551 -3.06 -2.35 -25.16
C VAL A 551 -3.35 -3.82 -25.48
N PRO A 552 -3.23 -4.76 -24.53
CA PRO A 552 -3.57 -6.15 -24.79
C PRO A 552 -5.09 -6.36 -24.81
N GLU A 553 -5.54 -7.46 -25.41
CA GLU A 553 -6.95 -7.89 -25.32
C GLU A 553 -7.33 -8.23 -23.87
N ARG A 554 -6.41 -8.86 -23.14
CA ARG A 554 -6.52 -9.21 -21.72
C ARG A 554 -5.20 -8.92 -21.02
N VAL A 555 -5.27 -8.32 -19.84
CA VAL A 555 -4.09 -8.11 -18.99
C VAL A 555 -3.76 -9.43 -18.28
N LEU A 556 -2.61 -10.01 -18.63
CA LEU A 556 -2.09 -11.24 -18.04
C LEU A 556 -0.90 -10.94 -17.12
N LEU A 557 -0.48 -11.91 -16.32
CA LEU A 557 0.73 -11.84 -15.48
C LEU A 557 2.01 -12.15 -16.28
N GLY A 558 1.87 -12.60 -17.52
CA GLY A 558 2.99 -12.88 -18.43
C GLY A 558 3.73 -14.17 -18.11
N CYS A 559 4.96 -14.26 -18.61
CA CYS A 559 5.78 -15.47 -18.54
C CYS A 559 6.64 -15.49 -17.28
N ALA A 560 7.06 -16.69 -16.86
CA ALA A 560 7.97 -16.85 -15.74
C ALA A 560 9.34 -16.21 -16.06
N VAL A 561 9.90 -15.47 -15.10
CA VAL A 561 11.24 -14.89 -15.22
C VAL A 561 12.32 -15.96 -15.16
N ASN A 562 13.55 -15.61 -15.56
CA ASN A 562 14.66 -16.57 -15.64
C ASN A 562 14.80 -17.44 -14.38
N ASN A 563 15.07 -18.74 -14.55
CA ASN A 563 15.26 -19.74 -13.50
C ASN A 563 14.06 -19.98 -12.55
N VAL A 564 12.91 -19.36 -12.81
CA VAL A 564 11.68 -19.57 -12.02
C VAL A 564 10.80 -20.60 -12.68
N ARG A 565 10.14 -21.41 -11.88
CA ARG A 565 9.19 -22.40 -12.36
C ARG A 565 7.86 -22.21 -11.69
N VAL A 566 6.82 -22.28 -12.50
CA VAL A 566 5.45 -22.04 -12.09
C VAL A 566 4.65 -23.29 -12.41
N TYR A 567 3.90 -23.77 -11.43
CA TYR A 567 2.97 -24.88 -11.58
C TYR A 567 1.56 -24.40 -11.30
N VAL A 568 0.62 -24.93 -12.07
CA VAL A 568 -0.82 -24.78 -11.84
C VAL A 568 -1.31 -26.16 -11.42
N VAL A 569 -1.67 -26.32 -10.15
CA VAL A 569 -1.89 -27.63 -9.53
C VAL A 569 -3.24 -27.76 -8.83
N ASP A 570 -3.69 -29.00 -8.65
CA ASP A 570 -4.85 -29.34 -7.83
C ASP A 570 -4.52 -29.45 -6.32
N GLU A 571 -5.48 -29.87 -5.51
CA GLU A 571 -5.32 -30.08 -4.06
C GLU A 571 -4.28 -31.17 -3.70
N HIS A 572 -3.88 -32.00 -4.66
CA HIS A 572 -2.89 -33.07 -4.50
C HIS A 572 -1.52 -32.70 -5.07
N LEU A 573 -1.31 -31.43 -5.48
CA LEU A 573 -0.11 -30.94 -6.16
C LEU A 573 0.14 -31.59 -7.53
N SER A 574 -0.91 -32.16 -8.13
CA SER A 574 -0.84 -32.69 -9.49
C SER A 574 -1.07 -31.56 -10.50
N LEU A 575 -0.31 -31.55 -11.60
CA LEU A 575 -0.52 -30.59 -12.69
C LEU A 575 -1.93 -30.72 -13.27
N VAL A 576 -2.62 -29.60 -13.43
CA VAL A 576 -3.92 -29.55 -14.11
C VAL A 576 -3.76 -29.41 -15.63
N PRO A 577 -4.77 -29.75 -16.43
CA PRO A 577 -4.74 -29.53 -17.88
C PRO A 577 -4.42 -28.07 -18.24
N LEU A 578 -3.69 -27.86 -19.34
CA LEU A 578 -3.44 -26.51 -19.85
C LEU A 578 -4.74 -25.71 -20.05
N GLY A 579 -4.82 -24.56 -19.37
CA GLY A 579 -5.97 -23.65 -19.38
C GLY A 579 -7.05 -23.95 -18.33
N ALA A 580 -6.93 -25.04 -17.57
CA ALA A 580 -7.76 -25.29 -16.40
C ALA A 580 -7.31 -24.40 -15.21
N PRO A 581 -8.24 -24.00 -14.34
CA PRO A 581 -7.90 -23.29 -13.10
C PRO A 581 -7.20 -24.23 -12.10
N GLY A 582 -6.19 -23.71 -11.40
CA GLY A 582 -5.44 -24.43 -10.38
C GLY A 582 -4.76 -23.47 -9.39
N LEU A 583 -4.25 -24.02 -8.28
CA LEU A 583 -3.42 -23.30 -7.34
C LEU A 583 -2.07 -23.00 -7.99
N LEU A 584 -1.60 -21.76 -7.89
CA LEU A 584 -0.27 -21.37 -8.31
C LEU A 584 0.77 -21.83 -7.28
N ALA A 585 1.78 -22.55 -7.75
CA ALA A 585 2.91 -22.96 -6.94
C ALA A 585 4.22 -22.65 -7.65
N PHE A 586 5.26 -22.32 -6.88
CA PHE A 586 6.53 -21.82 -7.40
C PHE A 586 7.68 -22.71 -6.96
N SER A 587 8.60 -22.99 -7.86
CA SER A 587 9.81 -23.79 -7.61
C SER A 587 11.03 -23.12 -8.26
N GLY A 588 12.22 -23.55 -7.86
CA GLY A 588 13.50 -23.02 -8.32
C GLY A 588 14.12 -21.99 -7.37
N VAL A 589 15.09 -21.23 -7.89
CA VAL A 589 15.97 -20.36 -7.10
C VAL A 589 15.25 -19.21 -6.40
N CYS A 590 14.05 -18.84 -6.87
CA CYS A 590 13.26 -17.77 -6.28
C CYS A 590 12.69 -18.13 -4.90
N VAL A 591 12.46 -19.42 -4.61
CA VAL A 591 11.77 -19.87 -3.41
C VAL A 591 12.66 -19.70 -2.18
N GLY A 592 12.20 -18.87 -1.25
CA GLY A 592 12.87 -18.59 0.02
C GLY A 592 12.98 -19.81 0.94
N ARG A 593 13.70 -19.63 2.05
CA ARG A 593 14.00 -20.71 3.01
C ARG A 593 12.80 -21.12 3.87
N GLY A 594 11.84 -20.20 4.05
CA GLY A 594 10.70 -20.37 4.94
C GLY A 594 10.35 -19.08 5.66
N TYR A 595 9.59 -19.20 6.75
CA TYR A 595 9.29 -18.08 7.64
C TYR A 595 10.19 -18.13 8.89
N ILE A 596 10.78 -16.99 9.25
CA ILE A 596 11.67 -16.88 10.41
C ILE A 596 10.92 -17.25 11.70
N ASN A 597 11.51 -18.16 12.48
CA ASN A 597 10.98 -18.66 13.75
C ASN A 597 9.51 -19.13 13.69
N ASP A 598 9.08 -19.67 12.54
CA ASP A 598 7.71 -20.17 12.31
C ASP A 598 7.70 -21.48 11.50
N PRO A 599 8.08 -22.61 12.14
CA PRO A 599 8.20 -23.90 11.45
C PRO A 599 6.85 -24.48 11.03
N GLU A 600 5.75 -24.11 11.68
CA GLU A 600 4.41 -24.60 11.36
C GLU A 600 3.92 -24.02 10.04
N ARG A 601 3.87 -22.69 9.91
CA ARG A 601 3.49 -22.04 8.65
C ARG A 601 4.48 -22.36 7.54
N THR A 602 5.77 -22.52 7.87
CA THR A 602 6.77 -22.94 6.89
C THR A 602 6.42 -24.30 6.32
N ARG A 603 6.12 -25.30 7.16
CA ARG A 603 5.76 -26.64 6.68
C ARG A 603 4.47 -26.65 5.86
N GLU A 604 3.54 -25.74 6.14
CA GLU A 604 2.27 -25.64 5.42
C GLU A 604 2.44 -25.07 4.02
N ALA A 605 3.19 -23.96 3.90
CA ALA A 605 3.35 -23.19 2.67
C ALA A 605 4.55 -23.62 1.81
N TYR A 606 5.62 -24.13 2.43
CA TYR A 606 6.83 -24.61 1.77
C TYR A 606 6.86 -26.13 1.82
N ARG A 607 6.81 -26.75 0.65
CA ARG A 607 6.83 -28.20 0.43
C ARG A 607 8.09 -28.59 -0.34
N GLU A 608 8.32 -29.88 -0.45
CA GLU A 608 9.27 -30.39 -1.44
C GLU A 608 8.59 -30.40 -2.81
N ASP A 609 9.33 -30.05 -3.86
CA ASP A 609 8.83 -30.12 -5.24
C ASP A 609 8.64 -31.60 -5.64
N PRO A 610 7.38 -32.04 -5.91
CA PRO A 610 7.10 -33.44 -6.25
C PRO A 610 7.68 -33.85 -7.61
N TYR A 611 8.06 -32.89 -8.46
CA TYR A 611 8.67 -33.12 -9.77
C TYR A 611 10.18 -32.95 -9.75
N ARG A 612 10.75 -32.31 -8.71
CA ARG A 612 12.20 -32.18 -8.49
C ARG A 612 12.59 -32.39 -7.02
N PRO A 613 12.81 -33.65 -6.61
CA PRO A 613 13.25 -33.97 -5.25
C PRO A 613 14.48 -33.15 -4.83
N GLY A 614 14.43 -32.59 -3.63
CA GLY A 614 15.45 -31.67 -3.10
C GLY A 614 15.29 -30.19 -3.46
N GLU A 615 14.40 -29.81 -4.38
CA GLU A 615 14.00 -28.41 -4.59
C GLU A 615 12.81 -28.02 -3.70
N ARG A 616 12.73 -26.74 -3.31
CA ARG A 616 11.62 -26.19 -2.52
C ARG A 616 10.47 -25.77 -3.43
N LEU A 617 9.25 -26.10 -3.03
CA LEU A 617 8.00 -25.66 -3.65
C LEU A 617 7.26 -24.72 -2.70
N TYR A 618 6.90 -23.53 -3.16
CA TYR A 618 6.06 -22.60 -2.41
C TYR A 618 4.63 -22.56 -2.93
N LEU A 619 3.65 -22.71 -2.04
CA LEU A 619 2.22 -22.63 -2.33
C LEU A 619 1.72 -21.19 -2.08
N SER A 620 1.40 -20.44 -3.14
CA SER A 620 1.13 -19.00 -3.02
C SER A 620 -0.21 -18.64 -2.38
N GLY A 621 -1.17 -19.57 -2.45
CA GLY A 621 -2.57 -19.32 -2.12
C GLY A 621 -3.33 -18.57 -3.22
N ASP A 622 -2.73 -18.33 -4.38
CA ASP A 622 -3.38 -17.70 -5.54
C ASP A 622 -3.91 -18.76 -6.50
N TRP A 623 -5.13 -18.54 -7.03
CA TRP A 623 -5.67 -19.30 -8.16
C TRP A 623 -5.25 -18.66 -9.46
N GLY A 624 -4.90 -19.48 -10.44
CA GLY A 624 -4.59 -19.03 -11.78
C GLY A 624 -4.75 -20.12 -12.81
N ARG A 625 -4.47 -19.77 -14.07
CA ARG A 625 -4.44 -20.73 -15.18
C ARG A 625 -3.47 -20.27 -16.27
N TRP A 626 -3.00 -21.24 -17.04
CA TRP A 626 -2.19 -20.96 -18.22
C TRP A 626 -3.04 -20.41 -19.38
N HIS A 627 -2.43 -19.52 -20.15
CA HIS A 627 -2.85 -19.12 -21.48
C HIS A 627 -1.82 -19.56 -22.52
N PRO A 628 -2.19 -19.60 -23.81
CA PRO A 628 -1.26 -19.89 -24.89
C PRO A 628 0.01 -19.03 -24.83
N GLY A 629 1.16 -19.66 -25.10
CA GLY A 629 2.46 -18.98 -25.06
C GLY A 629 3.07 -18.85 -23.66
N GLY A 630 2.56 -19.59 -22.67
CA GLY A 630 3.13 -19.61 -21.32
C GLY A 630 2.84 -18.37 -20.50
N ARG A 631 1.76 -17.64 -20.85
CA ARG A 631 1.31 -16.48 -20.08
C ARG A 631 0.35 -16.92 -18.98
N LEU A 632 0.48 -16.36 -17.80
CA LEU A 632 -0.34 -16.73 -16.64
C LEU A 632 -1.50 -15.76 -16.43
N GLU A 633 -2.69 -16.25 -16.09
CA GLU A 633 -3.82 -15.44 -15.65
C GLU A 633 -4.06 -15.63 -14.15
N PHE A 634 -4.28 -14.52 -13.44
CA PHE A 634 -4.72 -14.51 -12.04
C PHE A 634 -6.23 -14.59 -11.95
N LEU A 635 -6.75 -15.53 -11.16
CA LEU A 635 -8.19 -15.76 -10.96
C LEU A 635 -8.68 -15.34 -9.57
N GLY A 636 -7.77 -15.00 -8.65
CA GLY A 636 -8.11 -14.59 -7.28
C GLY A 636 -7.29 -15.33 -6.23
N ARG A 637 -7.59 -15.08 -4.95
CA ARG A 637 -6.96 -15.78 -3.82
C ARG A 637 -7.85 -16.90 -3.28
N ARG A 638 -7.23 -17.96 -2.77
CA ARG A 638 -7.88 -19.06 -2.05
C ARG A 638 -8.24 -18.67 -0.61
N ASP A 639 -7.46 -17.78 0.00
CA ASP A 639 -7.61 -17.31 1.38
C ASP A 639 -8.28 -15.92 1.44
N ASN A 640 -8.47 -15.40 2.66
CA ASN A 640 -9.03 -14.07 2.91
C ASN A 640 -7.97 -12.95 2.82
N GLN A 641 -6.76 -13.24 2.34
CA GLN A 641 -5.76 -12.18 2.13
C GLN A 641 -6.20 -11.28 0.99
N VAL A 642 -5.87 -10.01 1.12
CA VAL A 642 -6.14 -9.03 0.07
C VAL A 642 -4.95 -8.14 -0.18
N LYS A 643 -4.92 -7.58 -1.39
CA LYS A 643 -4.03 -6.48 -1.72
C LYS A 643 -4.87 -5.20 -1.81
N ILE A 644 -4.57 -4.22 -0.95
CA ILE A 644 -5.23 -2.91 -0.92
C ILE A 644 -4.13 -1.86 -1.00
N ARG A 645 -4.14 -1.03 -2.06
CA ARG A 645 -3.12 0.02 -2.32
C ARG A 645 -1.70 -0.55 -2.39
N GLY A 646 -1.56 -1.77 -2.90
CA GLY A 646 -0.32 -2.55 -2.93
C GLY A 646 0.08 -3.22 -1.61
N PHE A 647 -0.57 -2.92 -0.49
CA PHE A 647 -0.31 -3.56 0.79
C PHE A 647 -0.96 -4.95 0.82
N ARG A 648 -0.18 -5.98 1.10
CA ARG A 648 -0.70 -7.32 1.42
C ARG A 648 -1.22 -7.28 2.86
N ILE A 649 -2.55 -7.38 3.01
CA ILE A 649 -3.24 -7.29 4.29
C ILE A 649 -3.94 -8.62 4.58
N GLU A 650 -3.68 -9.14 5.77
CA GLU A 650 -4.38 -10.28 6.34
C GLU A 650 -5.49 -9.77 7.23
N ILE A 651 -6.73 -10.01 6.78
CA ILE A 651 -7.92 -9.62 7.52
C ILE A 651 -7.91 -10.19 8.95
N GLY A 652 -7.39 -11.40 9.13
CA GLY A 652 -7.27 -12.05 10.44
C GLY A 652 -6.37 -11.30 11.44
N GLU A 653 -5.37 -10.53 10.99
CA GLU A 653 -4.51 -9.70 11.87
C GLU A 653 -5.29 -8.57 12.51
N ILE A 654 -6.18 -7.96 11.75
CA ILE A 654 -7.05 -6.89 12.23
C ILE A 654 -8.11 -7.47 13.16
N GLU A 655 -8.74 -8.59 12.77
CA GLU A 655 -9.75 -9.28 13.57
C GLU A 655 -9.18 -9.71 14.94
N ASN A 656 -8.00 -10.34 14.97
CA ASN A 656 -7.39 -10.78 16.22
C ASN A 656 -6.95 -9.61 17.11
N THR A 657 -6.55 -8.48 16.52
CA THR A 657 -6.23 -7.27 17.29
C THR A 657 -7.50 -6.67 17.90
N LEU A 658 -8.62 -6.64 17.16
CA LEU A 658 -9.92 -6.21 17.70
C LEU A 658 -10.39 -7.07 18.87
N LEU A 659 -10.20 -8.39 18.79
CA LEU A 659 -10.56 -9.32 19.87
C LEU A 659 -9.73 -9.13 21.15
N ARG A 660 -8.64 -8.38 21.12
CA ARG A 660 -7.84 -8.04 22.31
C ARG A 660 -8.36 -6.79 23.04
N VAL A 661 -9.33 -6.07 22.48
CA VAL A 661 -9.98 -4.93 23.15
C VAL A 661 -11.01 -5.44 24.14
N ASP A 662 -10.93 -4.96 25.39
CA ASP A 662 -11.85 -5.36 26.46
C ASP A 662 -13.32 -5.08 26.08
N GLY A 663 -14.20 -6.04 26.34
CA GLY A 663 -15.63 -5.95 26.03
C GLY A 663 -16.05 -6.46 24.65
N LEU A 664 -15.11 -6.67 23.70
CA LEU A 664 -15.41 -7.30 22.41
C LEU A 664 -15.50 -8.83 22.55
N ARG A 665 -16.48 -9.44 21.86
CA ARG A 665 -16.68 -10.90 21.85
C ARG A 665 -16.29 -11.53 20.53
N ASP A 666 -16.80 -10.98 19.43
CA ASP A 666 -16.49 -11.41 18.06
C ASP A 666 -16.12 -10.18 17.22
N ALA A 667 -15.21 -10.34 16.28
CA ALA A 667 -14.83 -9.30 15.33
C ALA A 667 -14.59 -9.90 13.94
N VAL A 668 -15.12 -9.25 12.91
CA VAL A 668 -14.99 -9.65 11.50
C VAL A 668 -14.71 -8.43 10.67
N VAL A 669 -13.65 -8.49 9.87
CA VAL A 669 -13.33 -7.44 8.92
C VAL A 669 -13.69 -7.93 7.52
N VAL A 670 -14.39 -7.10 6.77
CA VAL A 670 -14.71 -7.35 5.37
C VAL A 670 -14.16 -6.23 4.51
N ILE A 671 -14.08 -6.51 3.23
CA ILE A 671 -13.72 -5.51 2.23
C ILE A 671 -14.96 -5.19 1.46
N ALA A 672 -15.29 -3.91 1.45
CA ALA A 672 -16.33 -3.38 0.59
C ALA A 672 -15.67 -2.52 -0.48
N GLU A 673 -16.16 -2.67 -1.71
CA GLU A 673 -15.99 -1.63 -2.71
C GLU A 673 -17.12 -0.62 -2.49
N ARG A 674 -16.79 0.48 -1.81
CA ARG A 674 -17.68 1.64 -1.75
C ARG A 674 -17.59 2.41 -3.06
N ALA A 675 -18.58 3.25 -3.32
CA ALA A 675 -18.73 3.85 -4.64
C ALA A 675 -17.45 4.64 -5.05
N GLY A 676 -17.09 4.58 -6.34
CA GLY A 676 -15.75 4.95 -6.85
C GLY A 676 -14.73 3.81 -6.97
N HIS A 677 -15.13 2.54 -6.77
CA HIS A 677 -14.31 1.33 -6.95
C HIS A 677 -13.04 1.25 -6.08
N SER A 678 -13.01 1.96 -4.95
CA SER A 678 -11.91 1.88 -3.99
C SER A 678 -12.22 0.84 -2.92
N LYS A 679 -11.24 -0.02 -2.60
CA LYS A 679 -11.38 -1.06 -1.58
C LYS A 679 -11.12 -0.49 -0.19
N HIS A 680 -12.03 -0.77 0.74
CA HIS A 680 -11.98 -0.33 2.14
C HIS A 680 -12.07 -1.49 3.11
N LEU A 681 -11.35 -1.39 4.22
CA LEU A 681 -11.47 -2.32 5.35
C LEU A 681 -12.59 -1.84 6.28
N ILE A 682 -13.61 -2.66 6.49
CA ILE A 682 -14.75 -2.35 7.36
C ILE A 682 -14.85 -3.43 8.43
N ALA A 683 -14.83 -3.02 9.69
CA ALA A 683 -14.92 -3.92 10.83
C ALA A 683 -16.36 -4.02 11.35
N PHE A 684 -16.81 -5.24 11.58
CA PHE A 684 -18.02 -5.57 12.32
C PHE A 684 -17.63 -6.24 13.63
N TYR A 685 -18.27 -5.88 14.73
CA TYR A 685 -17.95 -6.48 16.03
C TYR A 685 -19.19 -6.69 16.90
N THR A 686 -19.10 -7.60 17.86
CA THR A 686 -20.13 -7.90 18.86
C THR A 686 -19.56 -7.75 20.27
N GLY A 687 -20.43 -7.75 21.28
CA GLY A 687 -20.06 -7.52 22.67
C GLY A 687 -20.57 -6.17 23.17
N GLU A 688 -19.81 -5.51 24.02
CA GLU A 688 -20.11 -4.16 24.49
C GLU A 688 -19.89 -3.14 23.36
N ARG A 689 -20.78 -2.16 23.25
CA ARG A 689 -20.66 -1.11 22.24
C ARG A 689 -19.52 -0.19 22.66
N GLN A 690 -18.51 -0.09 21.81
CA GLN A 690 -17.33 0.75 22.04
C GLN A 690 -17.42 2.01 21.17
N GLU A 691 -16.87 3.11 21.67
CA GLU A 691 -16.64 4.30 20.86
C GLU A 691 -15.62 3.99 19.76
N THR A 692 -15.86 4.52 18.56
CA THR A 692 -15.02 4.23 17.38
C THR A 692 -13.56 4.64 17.60
N ASP A 693 -13.33 5.76 18.30
CA ASP A 693 -11.99 6.27 18.57
C ASP A 693 -11.19 5.33 19.49
N VAL A 694 -11.85 4.71 20.48
CA VAL A 694 -11.22 3.72 21.37
C VAL A 694 -10.73 2.51 20.58
N LEU A 695 -11.54 2.01 19.64
CA LEU A 695 -11.14 0.90 18.76
C LEU A 695 -9.99 1.31 17.84
N ARG A 696 -10.05 2.52 17.26
CA ARG A 696 -9.01 3.04 16.36
C ARG A 696 -7.68 3.22 17.08
N GLU A 697 -7.69 3.76 18.30
CA GLU A 697 -6.51 3.96 19.15
C GLU A 697 -5.88 2.61 19.54
N ALA A 698 -6.69 1.67 20.03
CA ALA A 698 -6.22 0.34 20.41
C ALA A 698 -5.57 -0.42 19.24
N LEU A 699 -6.16 -0.34 18.04
CA LEU A 699 -5.56 -0.94 16.84
C LEU A 699 -4.31 -0.19 16.39
N GLY A 700 -4.33 1.15 16.41
CA GLY A 700 -3.21 2.01 15.99
C GLY A 700 -1.95 1.85 16.83
N ALA A 701 -2.07 1.37 18.07
CA ALA A 701 -0.93 1.06 18.93
C ALA A 701 -0.12 -0.17 18.46
N VAL A 702 -0.73 -1.06 17.65
CA VAL A 702 -0.14 -2.37 17.29
C VAL A 702 -0.04 -2.57 15.77
N LEU A 703 -0.98 -2.00 15.02
CA LEU A 703 -1.10 -2.17 13.58
C LEU A 703 -0.60 -0.93 12.82
N PRO A 704 0.06 -1.10 11.67
CA PRO A 704 0.33 0.01 10.77
C PRO A 704 -0.96 0.71 10.30
N ALA A 705 -0.86 2.02 10.01
CA ALA A 705 -2.02 2.84 9.63
C ALA A 705 -2.83 2.29 8.44
N TYR A 706 -2.18 1.66 7.45
CA TYR A 706 -2.85 1.08 6.28
C TYR A 706 -3.70 -0.16 6.60
N MET A 707 -3.54 -0.78 7.77
CA MET A 707 -4.35 -1.92 8.23
C MET A 707 -5.56 -1.48 9.07
N LEU A 708 -5.67 -0.20 9.43
CA LEU A 708 -6.78 0.28 10.25
C LEU A 708 -8.09 0.30 9.44
N PRO A 709 -9.19 -0.30 9.95
CA PRO A 709 -10.50 -0.16 9.33
C PRO A 709 -10.92 1.30 9.17
N SER A 710 -11.55 1.63 8.04
CA SER A 710 -12.12 2.95 7.82
C SER A 710 -13.41 3.15 8.62
N ALA A 711 -14.18 2.09 8.84
CA ALA A 711 -15.42 2.11 9.61
C ALA A 711 -15.55 0.90 10.55
N PHE A 712 -16.30 1.11 11.64
CA PHE A 712 -16.58 0.10 12.67
C PHE A 712 -18.10 0.04 12.92
N HIS A 713 -18.68 -1.16 12.83
CA HIS A 713 -20.11 -1.38 12.99
C HIS A 713 -20.36 -2.40 14.11
N TRP A 714 -20.98 -1.95 15.20
CA TRP A 714 -21.47 -2.86 16.23
C TRP A 714 -22.69 -3.64 15.73
N GLN A 715 -22.71 -4.94 16.00
CA GLN A 715 -23.84 -5.81 15.71
C GLN A 715 -24.23 -6.61 16.96
N PRO A 716 -25.53 -6.81 17.23
CA PRO A 716 -25.96 -7.67 18.34
C PRO A 716 -25.53 -9.13 18.13
N SER A 717 -25.39 -9.56 16.87
CA SER A 717 -24.83 -10.85 16.47
C SER A 717 -24.33 -10.80 15.03
N LEU A 718 -23.28 -11.54 14.70
CA LEU A 718 -22.81 -11.66 13.32
C LEU A 718 -23.69 -12.63 12.52
N PRO A 719 -24.01 -12.33 11.25
CA PRO A 719 -24.78 -13.24 10.41
C PRO A 719 -23.98 -14.52 10.16
N LEU A 720 -24.67 -15.66 10.19
CA LEU A 720 -24.10 -16.98 9.96
C LEU A 720 -24.71 -17.60 8.70
N THR A 721 -23.89 -18.33 7.96
CA THR A 721 -24.29 -19.22 6.87
C THR A 721 -25.14 -20.38 7.40
N ALA A 722 -25.83 -21.12 6.50
CA ALA A 722 -26.58 -22.33 6.84
C ALA A 722 -25.74 -23.42 7.56
N ASN A 723 -24.41 -23.34 7.48
CA ASN A 723 -23.45 -24.23 8.14
C ASN A 723 -22.92 -23.69 9.48
N GLY A 724 -23.49 -22.60 10.01
CA GLY A 724 -23.09 -22.02 11.30
C GLY A 724 -21.76 -21.25 11.30
N LYS A 725 -21.16 -21.01 10.13
CA LYS A 725 -19.97 -20.14 9.97
C LYS A 725 -20.39 -18.70 9.69
N ILE A 726 -19.60 -17.72 10.11
CA ILE A 726 -19.80 -16.29 9.78
C ILE A 726 -20.00 -16.10 8.27
N ASP A 727 -21.09 -15.44 7.90
CA ASP A 727 -21.41 -15.10 6.52
C ASP A 727 -20.76 -13.76 6.13
N ARG A 728 -19.51 -13.85 5.67
CA ARG A 728 -18.76 -12.69 5.19
C ARG A 728 -19.39 -12.05 3.95
N LYS A 729 -20.14 -12.80 3.12
CA LYS A 729 -20.82 -12.23 1.96
C LYS A 729 -21.99 -11.36 2.40
N ALA A 730 -22.77 -11.83 3.37
CA ALA A 730 -23.83 -11.02 3.98
C ALA A 730 -23.25 -9.76 4.65
N LEU A 731 -22.11 -9.87 5.34
CA LEU A 731 -21.42 -8.72 5.93
C LEU A 731 -20.82 -7.76 4.89
N THR A 732 -20.24 -8.25 3.79
CA THR A 732 -19.77 -7.40 2.69
C THR A 732 -20.93 -6.68 2.03
N ALA A 733 -22.02 -7.38 1.71
CA ALA A 733 -23.22 -6.76 1.15
C ALA A 733 -23.81 -5.75 2.13
N LEU A 734 -23.82 -6.06 3.43
CA LEU A 734 -24.19 -5.11 4.47
C LEU A 734 -23.24 -3.91 4.47
N ALA A 735 -21.93 -4.09 4.37
CA ALA A 735 -20.96 -3.00 4.36
C ALA A 735 -21.04 -2.11 3.09
N GLU A 736 -21.47 -2.69 1.98
CA GLU A 736 -21.74 -2.00 0.69
C GLU A 736 -23.10 -1.30 0.70
N GLN A 737 -24.07 -1.79 1.48
CA GLN A 737 -25.41 -1.21 1.63
C GLN A 737 -25.55 -0.26 2.83
N THR A 738 -24.68 -0.44 3.84
CA THR A 738 -24.64 0.39 5.05
C THR A 738 -23.87 1.64 4.69
N GLU A 739 -24.62 2.69 4.40
CA GLU A 739 -24.12 4.06 4.33
C GLU A 739 -23.36 4.40 5.63
N ALA A 740 -22.41 5.33 5.55
CA ALA A 740 -21.68 5.85 6.71
C ALA A 740 -22.67 6.17 7.84
N PRO A 741 -22.31 5.94 9.13
CA PRO A 741 -23.27 6.06 10.21
C PRO A 741 -23.87 7.47 10.24
N THR A 742 -25.12 7.57 9.83
CA THR A 742 -26.00 8.62 10.31
C THR A 742 -26.50 8.12 11.66
N GLU A 743 -26.14 8.83 12.72
CA GLU A 743 -26.84 8.65 13.99
C GLU A 743 -28.34 8.79 13.73
N ASN A 744 -29.10 7.78 14.12
CA ASN A 744 -30.53 7.67 13.84
C ASN A 744 -31.32 8.84 14.45
N ASP A 745 -32.38 9.19 13.71
CA ASP A 745 -33.56 9.99 14.06
C ASP A 745 -33.39 11.52 14.24
N ALA A 746 -33.65 12.28 13.16
CA ALA A 746 -34.83 13.17 13.08
C ALA A 746 -34.82 14.07 11.82
N GLY A 747 -35.93 14.10 11.09
CA GLY A 747 -36.42 15.29 10.39
C GLY A 747 -35.81 15.63 9.03
N GLU A 748 -36.65 16.16 8.14
CA GLU A 748 -36.24 16.91 6.94
C GLU A 748 -35.41 18.13 7.38
N ASP A 749 -34.09 17.97 7.53
CA ASP A 749 -33.25 19.03 8.05
C ASP A 749 -32.55 19.80 6.92
N HIS A 750 -33.05 21.00 6.65
CA HIS A 750 -32.41 21.98 5.76
C HIS A 750 -30.96 22.32 6.18
N ASP A 751 -30.55 21.97 7.40
CA ASP A 751 -29.22 22.25 7.97
C ASP A 751 -28.10 21.31 7.48
N ARG A 752 -28.44 20.16 6.87
CA ARG A 752 -27.43 19.22 6.31
C ARG A 752 -26.97 19.57 4.90
N ALA A 753 -27.77 20.31 4.13
CA ALA A 753 -27.50 20.53 2.71
C ALA A 753 -26.34 21.52 2.48
N PRO A 754 -25.51 21.31 1.44
CA PRO A 754 -24.54 22.31 0.98
C PRO A 754 -25.21 23.67 0.66
N LEU A 755 -24.86 24.71 1.43
CA LEU A 755 -25.44 26.04 1.39
C LEU A 755 -24.69 26.98 0.44
N THR A 756 -23.36 26.96 0.43
CA THR A 756 -22.56 27.88 -0.42
C THR A 756 -22.32 27.31 -1.83
N PRO A 757 -22.02 28.15 -2.84
CA PRO A 757 -21.62 27.66 -4.17
C PRO A 757 -20.42 26.70 -4.13
N THR A 758 -19.47 26.95 -3.22
CA THR A 758 -18.27 26.14 -3.05
C THR A 758 -18.57 24.87 -2.26
N GLU A 759 -19.42 24.91 -1.24
CA GLU A 759 -19.94 23.70 -0.59
C GLU A 759 -20.65 22.80 -1.62
N ARG A 760 -21.48 23.36 -2.52
CA ARG A 760 -22.11 22.58 -3.61
C ARG A 760 -21.09 22.02 -4.61
N LYS A 761 -20.07 22.81 -4.99
CA LYS A 761 -19.00 22.35 -5.89
C LYS A 761 -18.18 21.22 -5.26
N LEU A 762 -17.86 21.32 -3.97
CA LEU A 762 -17.21 20.28 -3.20
C LEU A 762 -18.09 19.05 -3.06
N ALA A 763 -19.37 19.22 -2.76
CA ALA A 763 -20.32 18.11 -2.64
C ALA A 763 -20.45 17.35 -3.97
N ALA A 764 -20.53 18.06 -5.10
CA ALA A 764 -20.53 17.45 -6.41
C ALA A 764 -19.22 16.71 -6.72
N ALA A 765 -18.06 17.30 -6.39
CA ALA A 765 -16.75 16.66 -6.59
C ALA A 765 -16.58 15.42 -5.68
N TRP A 766 -17.02 15.49 -4.42
CA TRP A 766 -17.04 14.34 -3.51
C TRP A 766 -17.99 13.26 -4.02
N ALA A 767 -19.20 13.64 -4.43
CA ALA A 767 -20.19 12.72 -4.98
C ALA A 767 -19.67 11.98 -6.21
N GLU A 768 -19.01 12.68 -7.13
CA GLU A 768 -18.39 12.09 -8.32
C GLU A 768 -17.24 11.13 -7.94
N LEU A 769 -16.32 11.58 -7.08
CA LEU A 769 -15.13 10.80 -6.70
C LEU A 769 -15.45 9.60 -5.80
N LEU A 770 -16.42 9.74 -4.92
CA LEU A 770 -16.90 8.72 -4.00
C LEU A 770 -18.09 7.93 -4.59
N GLY A 771 -18.52 8.23 -5.82
CA GLY A 771 -19.63 7.58 -6.52
C GLY A 771 -20.97 7.56 -5.78
N VAL A 772 -21.19 8.48 -4.84
CA VAL A 772 -22.45 8.61 -4.09
C VAL A 772 -23.36 9.65 -4.74
N PRO A 773 -24.70 9.55 -4.61
CA PRO A 773 -25.59 10.63 -5.01
C PRO A 773 -25.24 11.95 -4.32
N GLU A 774 -25.23 13.06 -5.05
CA GLU A 774 -24.88 14.40 -4.52
C GLU A 774 -25.73 14.80 -3.31
N GLN A 775 -27.00 14.36 -3.26
CA GLN A 775 -27.91 14.64 -2.15
C GLN A 775 -27.52 13.97 -0.83
N GLN A 776 -26.60 12.99 -0.88
CA GLN A 776 -26.10 12.28 0.30
C GLN A 776 -24.87 12.93 0.91
N VAL A 777 -24.22 13.88 0.20
CA VAL A 777 -23.04 14.57 0.72
C VAL A 777 -23.48 15.82 1.47
N GLY A 778 -23.51 15.70 2.81
CA GLY A 778 -23.86 16.77 3.72
C GLY A 778 -22.70 17.73 3.99
N ARG A 779 -23.03 18.95 4.41
CA ARG A 779 -22.02 19.98 4.71
C ARG A 779 -21.14 19.67 5.92
N ASN A 780 -21.65 18.88 6.87
CA ASN A 780 -20.91 18.48 8.08
C ASN A 780 -20.28 17.08 7.93
N ASP A 781 -20.34 16.50 6.72
CA ASP A 781 -19.83 15.16 6.50
C ASP A 781 -18.29 15.18 6.41
N HIS A 782 -17.67 14.17 7.02
CA HIS A 782 -16.23 13.97 7.06
C HIS A 782 -15.76 13.11 5.89
N PHE A 783 -14.80 13.59 5.11
CA PHE A 783 -14.34 13.00 3.84
C PHE A 783 -14.00 11.52 3.97
N PHE A 784 -13.23 11.16 4.99
CA PHE A 784 -12.78 9.78 5.19
C PHE A 784 -13.90 8.86 5.70
N ASP A 785 -14.88 9.40 6.41
CA ASP A 785 -16.00 8.63 6.95
C ASP A 785 -16.99 8.29 5.84
N CYS A 786 -17.14 9.20 4.87
CA CYS A 786 -17.87 9.00 3.62
C CYS A 786 -17.18 8.02 2.65
N GLY A 787 -16.06 7.40 3.04
CA GLY A 787 -15.30 6.47 2.17
C GLY A 787 -14.18 7.14 1.38
N GLY A 788 -13.77 8.35 1.77
CA GLY A 788 -12.52 8.97 1.31
C GLY A 788 -11.29 8.17 1.74
N THR A 789 -10.22 8.28 0.96
CA THR A 789 -8.92 7.63 1.15
C THR A 789 -7.83 8.63 0.80
N SER A 790 -6.57 8.37 1.17
CA SER A 790 -5.46 9.22 0.70
C SER A 790 -5.41 9.31 -0.82
N LEU A 791 -5.75 8.22 -1.55
CA LEU A 791 -5.77 8.21 -3.01
C LEU A 791 -6.91 9.06 -3.58
N THR A 792 -8.11 8.94 -3.02
CA THR A 792 -9.26 9.76 -3.46
C THR A 792 -9.12 11.21 -2.99
N ALA A 793 -8.42 11.48 -1.90
CA ALA A 793 -8.02 12.83 -1.49
C ALA A 793 -7.06 13.45 -2.51
N VAL A 794 -6.05 12.71 -2.99
CA VAL A 794 -5.20 13.19 -4.10
C VAL A 794 -6.03 13.43 -5.36
N LYS A 795 -6.95 12.53 -5.72
CA LYS A 795 -7.88 12.76 -6.85
C LYS A 795 -8.75 14.01 -6.65
N LEU A 796 -9.18 14.28 -5.41
CA LEU A 796 -9.93 15.48 -5.05
C LEU A 796 -9.10 16.75 -5.25
N THR A 797 -7.83 16.76 -4.84
CA THR A 797 -6.93 17.91 -5.13
C THR A 797 -6.87 18.19 -6.64
N ILE A 798 -6.77 17.14 -7.46
CA ILE A 798 -6.74 17.26 -8.93
C ILE A 798 -8.11 17.70 -9.50
N ALA A 799 -9.22 17.25 -8.93
CA ALA A 799 -10.57 17.67 -9.34
C ALA A 799 -10.84 19.14 -9.02
N LEU A 800 -10.23 19.66 -7.96
CA LEU A 800 -10.35 21.04 -7.51
C LEU A 800 -9.26 21.96 -8.07
N ASP A 801 -8.55 21.52 -9.11
CA ASP A 801 -7.43 22.26 -9.72
C ASP A 801 -6.39 22.74 -8.70
N ARG A 802 -6.17 21.90 -7.67
CA ARG A 802 -5.23 22.10 -6.57
C ARG A 802 -5.48 23.34 -5.72
N ALA A 803 -6.72 23.84 -5.72
CA ALA A 803 -7.15 24.85 -4.77
C ALA A 803 -7.09 24.37 -3.30
N VAL A 804 -6.93 23.05 -3.06
CA VAL A 804 -6.62 22.45 -1.76
C VAL A 804 -5.50 21.40 -1.92
N SER A 805 -4.64 21.29 -0.92
CA SER A 805 -3.63 20.24 -0.80
C SER A 805 -4.16 18.99 -0.07
N LEU A 806 -3.44 17.88 -0.15
CA LEU A 806 -3.75 16.68 0.65
C LEU A 806 -3.73 17.00 2.15
N LYS A 807 -2.80 17.86 2.58
CA LYS A 807 -2.67 18.33 3.96
C LYS A 807 -3.92 19.09 4.39
N ASP A 808 -4.48 19.93 3.53
CA ASP A 808 -5.71 20.67 3.79
C ASP A 808 -6.91 19.75 3.94
N ILE A 809 -7.06 18.75 3.07
CA ILE A 809 -8.11 17.73 3.18
C ILE A 809 -7.97 16.92 4.48
N THR A 810 -6.75 16.60 4.90
CA THR A 810 -6.54 15.86 6.16
C THR A 810 -6.75 16.72 7.41
N ARG A 811 -6.50 18.03 7.34
CA ARG A 811 -6.67 18.97 8.46
C ARG A 811 -8.11 19.50 8.58
N HIS A 812 -8.77 19.67 7.44
CA HIS A 812 -10.14 20.13 7.31
C HIS A 812 -10.97 19.09 6.54
N PRO A 813 -11.11 17.88 7.09
CA PRO A 813 -11.79 16.78 6.41
C PRO A 813 -13.31 16.96 6.33
N VAL A 814 -13.89 17.98 6.96
CA VAL A 814 -15.33 18.27 6.89
C VAL A 814 -15.64 19.17 5.69
N LEU A 815 -16.71 18.86 4.94
CA LEU A 815 -17.02 19.56 3.68
C LEU A 815 -17.15 21.08 3.83
N ALA A 816 -17.88 21.56 4.85
CA ALA A 816 -18.06 22.99 5.11
C ALA A 816 -16.75 23.68 5.49
N ASP A 817 -15.89 23.00 6.26
CA ASP A 817 -14.58 23.54 6.66
C ASP A 817 -13.64 23.66 5.45
N LEU A 818 -13.65 22.65 4.56
CA LEU A 818 -12.90 22.68 3.31
C LEU A 818 -13.47 23.72 2.33
N ALA A 819 -14.79 23.93 2.32
CA ALA A 819 -15.43 24.96 1.51
C ALA A 819 -15.07 26.36 1.99
N ALA A 820 -15.04 26.57 3.31
CA ALA A 820 -14.65 27.83 3.91
C ALA A 820 -13.19 28.19 3.58
N LEU A 821 -12.29 27.19 3.59
CA LEU A 821 -10.91 27.34 3.13
C LEU A 821 -10.84 27.78 1.65
N LEU A 822 -11.65 27.16 0.78
CA LEU A 822 -11.69 27.44 -0.66
C LEU A 822 -12.31 28.79 -1.03
N ASP A 823 -13.33 29.24 -0.29
CA ASP A 823 -14.02 30.50 -0.56
C ASP A 823 -13.15 31.73 -0.22
N GLY A 824 -11.94 31.53 0.34
CA GLY A 824 -11.11 32.62 0.85
C GLY A 824 -11.87 33.51 1.82
N THR A 825 -12.97 32.99 2.40
CA THR A 825 -13.78 33.72 3.36
C THR A 825 -12.90 33.76 4.59
N PRO A 826 -12.41 34.95 5.00
CA PRO A 826 -11.78 35.04 6.29
C PRO A 826 -12.87 34.56 7.24
N GLN A 827 -12.61 33.43 7.92
CA GLN A 827 -13.16 33.36 9.25
C GLN A 827 -12.76 34.69 9.86
N ARG A 828 -13.75 35.51 10.25
CA ARG A 828 -13.51 36.30 11.45
C ARG A 828 -13.17 35.24 12.48
N ARG A 829 -11.88 34.92 12.61
CA ARG A 829 -11.38 34.26 13.80
C ARG A 829 -11.54 35.35 14.84
N PRO A 830 -12.51 35.23 15.76
CA PRO A 830 -12.69 36.29 16.75
C PRO A 830 -11.50 36.33 17.73
N GLU A 831 -10.63 35.31 17.71
CA GLU A 831 -9.60 35.07 18.71
C GLU A 831 -8.21 34.83 18.08
N LEU A 832 -7.20 35.59 18.52
CA LEU A 832 -5.79 35.41 18.18
C LEU A 832 -5.15 34.24 18.95
N LEU A 833 -5.69 33.87 20.12
CA LEU A 833 -5.16 32.80 20.96
C LEU A 833 -5.63 31.40 20.54
N GLN A 834 -4.75 30.68 19.86
CA GLN A 834 -4.99 29.30 19.43
C GLN A 834 -4.51 28.31 20.49
N PRO A 835 -5.39 27.41 21.00
CA PRO A 835 -4.98 26.34 21.90
C PRO A 835 -4.17 25.27 21.14
N LEU A 836 -3.00 24.90 21.68
CA LEU A 836 -2.12 23.88 21.09
C LEU A 836 -2.10 22.55 21.88
N SER A 837 -2.61 22.56 23.11
CA SER A 837 -2.78 21.40 23.99
C SER A 837 -4.27 21.11 24.23
N GLY A 838 -4.68 19.83 24.27
CA GLY A 838 -6.09 19.42 24.40
C GLY A 838 -6.77 19.93 25.68
N LYS A 839 -8.11 20.11 25.63
CA LYS A 839 -8.93 20.54 26.78
C LYS A 839 -8.86 19.49 27.90
N ALA A 840 -7.93 19.63 28.83
CA ALA A 840 -8.06 19.02 30.15
C ALA A 840 -9.29 19.65 30.82
N GLY A 841 -10.20 18.83 31.37
CA GLY A 841 -11.40 19.33 32.03
C GLY A 841 -11.04 20.19 33.26
N GLY A 842 -11.28 21.50 33.18
CA GLY A 842 -11.04 22.48 34.26
C GLY A 842 -10.33 23.75 33.74
N ALA A 843 -10.47 24.88 34.44
CA ALA A 843 -9.67 26.07 34.15
C ALA A 843 -8.20 25.80 34.56
N PRO A 844 -7.22 25.98 33.67
CA PRO A 844 -5.83 25.62 33.97
C PRO A 844 -5.20 26.55 35.02
N ASP A 845 -4.38 26.00 35.92
CA ASP A 845 -3.70 26.76 36.99
C ASP A 845 -2.63 27.73 36.46
N CYS A 846 -2.08 27.47 35.27
CA CYS A 846 -1.17 28.37 34.56
C CYS A 846 -1.18 28.09 33.06
N ALA A 847 -1.11 29.14 32.24
CA ALA A 847 -1.02 29.03 30.78
C ALA A 847 0.29 29.61 30.23
N LEU A 848 0.79 29.05 29.14
CA LEU A 848 1.90 29.61 28.36
C LEU A 848 1.36 30.21 27.06
N VAL A 849 1.55 31.52 26.85
CA VAL A 849 1.14 32.23 25.63
C VAL A 849 2.37 32.53 24.76
N CYS A 850 2.38 32.02 23.53
CA CYS A 850 3.53 32.05 22.63
C CYS A 850 3.33 33.02 21.46
N PHE A 851 4.22 33.99 21.30
CA PHE A 851 4.26 34.94 20.19
C PHE A 851 5.28 34.51 19.13
N PRO A 852 4.84 34.26 17.88
CA PRO A 852 5.67 33.71 16.83
C PRO A 852 6.82 34.64 16.41
N TYR A 853 7.84 34.03 15.82
CA TYR A 853 8.89 34.74 15.10
C TYR A 853 8.39 35.26 13.76
N ALA A 854 9.21 36.08 13.10
CA ALA A 854 8.84 36.77 11.88
C ALA A 854 8.44 35.78 10.77
N GLY A 855 7.21 35.92 10.25
CA GLY A 855 6.65 35.00 9.26
C GLY A 855 6.29 33.61 9.81
N GLY A 856 6.33 33.41 11.13
CA GLY A 856 5.88 32.19 11.80
C GLY A 856 4.39 32.26 12.19
N ASN A 857 3.80 31.10 12.49
CA ASN A 857 2.41 30.97 12.93
C ASN A 857 2.29 30.05 14.17
N ALA A 858 1.08 29.86 14.67
CA ALA A 858 0.82 29.07 15.88
C ALA A 858 1.35 27.63 15.81
N VAL A 859 1.36 27.01 14.62
CA VAL A 859 1.80 25.60 14.43
C VAL A 859 3.25 25.40 14.82
N ASN A 860 4.10 26.43 14.73
CA ASN A 860 5.52 26.34 15.07
C ASN A 860 5.77 26.03 16.56
N TYR A 861 4.76 26.21 17.41
CA TYR A 861 4.82 25.89 18.84
C TYR A 861 4.24 24.51 19.17
N GLN A 862 3.63 23.81 18.20
CA GLN A 862 3.01 22.49 18.44
C GLN A 862 4.01 21.46 19.00
N PRO A 863 5.27 21.36 18.53
CA PRO A 863 6.23 20.42 19.09
C PRO A 863 6.59 20.74 20.55
N MET A 864 6.74 22.03 20.89
CA MET A 864 6.98 22.47 22.27
C MET A 864 5.75 22.25 23.15
N ALA A 865 4.54 22.53 22.64
CA ALA A 865 3.29 22.26 23.33
C ALA A 865 3.11 20.77 23.63
N SER A 866 3.48 19.90 22.69
CA SER A 866 3.45 18.45 22.87
C SER A 866 4.43 18.00 23.96
N ALA A 867 5.64 18.58 24.00
CA ALA A 867 6.62 18.31 25.06
C ALA A 867 6.17 18.83 26.45
N LEU A 868 5.26 19.81 26.50
CA LEU A 868 4.72 20.36 27.74
C LEU A 868 3.41 19.69 28.19
N ALA A 869 2.77 18.88 27.34
CA ALA A 869 1.42 18.35 27.55
C ALA A 869 1.27 17.55 28.86
N ASP A 870 2.27 16.74 29.22
CA ASP A 870 2.24 15.89 30.42
C ASP A 870 2.41 16.67 31.73
N ASN A 871 2.71 17.97 31.67
CA ASN A 871 3.03 18.81 32.84
C ASN A 871 1.86 19.69 33.29
N GLY A 872 0.65 19.48 32.75
CA GLY A 872 -0.56 20.22 33.14
C GLY A 872 -0.57 21.70 32.72
N LEU A 873 0.36 22.12 31.86
CA LEU A 873 0.42 23.47 31.30
C LEU A 873 -0.41 23.56 30.03
N THR A 874 -1.35 24.52 29.99
CA THR A 874 -2.05 24.83 28.75
C THR A 874 -1.22 25.77 27.90
N VAL A 875 -0.93 25.36 26.67
CA VAL A 875 -0.15 26.18 25.72
C VAL A 875 -1.07 26.81 24.69
N TYR A 876 -0.99 28.13 24.59
CA TYR A 876 -1.61 28.93 23.55
C TYR A 876 -0.52 29.53 22.66
N ALA A 877 -0.80 29.66 21.37
CA ALA A 877 0.01 30.46 20.47
C ALA A 877 -0.82 31.54 19.79
N VAL A 878 -0.19 32.68 19.54
CA VAL A 878 -0.81 33.84 18.93
C VAL A 878 -0.72 33.70 17.41
N GLU A 879 -1.87 33.65 16.76
CA GLU A 879 -1.97 33.75 15.31
C GLU A 879 -2.03 35.25 14.94
N LEU A 880 -1.02 35.75 14.22
CA LEU A 880 -0.94 37.17 13.87
C LEU A 880 -1.86 37.50 12.67
N PRO A 881 -2.67 38.57 12.72
CA PRO A 881 -3.48 38.99 11.57
C PRO A 881 -2.63 39.27 10.34
N GLY A 882 -3.12 38.85 9.17
CA GLY A 882 -2.43 39.00 7.89
C GLY A 882 -1.34 37.97 7.62
N HIS A 883 -1.11 37.00 8.52
CA HIS A 883 -0.08 35.97 8.36
C HIS A 883 -0.64 34.63 7.85
N ASP A 884 -1.96 34.54 7.64
CA ASP A 884 -2.61 33.38 7.05
C ASP A 884 -2.51 33.44 5.53
N LEU A 885 -1.78 32.48 4.95
CA LEU A 885 -1.62 32.34 3.50
C LEU A 885 -2.95 32.05 2.79
N ALA A 886 -3.95 31.52 3.51
CA ALA A 886 -5.30 31.31 2.99
C ALA A 886 -6.13 32.61 2.96
N ALA A 887 -5.66 33.70 3.58
CA ALA A 887 -6.35 34.99 3.65
C ALA A 887 -5.41 36.18 3.30
N PRO A 888 -4.83 36.23 2.08
CA PRO A 888 -3.82 37.23 1.70
C PRO A 888 -4.32 38.69 1.70
N GLY A 889 -5.63 38.91 1.83
CA GLY A 889 -6.27 40.23 1.93
C GLY A 889 -6.43 40.77 3.35
N GLU A 890 -6.09 40.02 4.40
CA GLU A 890 -6.15 40.49 5.77
C GLU A 890 -4.99 41.47 6.07
N PRO A 891 -5.25 42.68 6.62
CA PRO A 891 -4.20 43.63 6.93
C PRO A 891 -3.38 43.18 8.15
N PHE A 892 -2.06 43.39 8.09
CA PHE A 892 -1.19 43.18 9.24
C PHE A 892 -1.54 44.11 10.42
N ALA A 893 -1.69 43.55 11.61
CA ALA A 893 -1.97 44.31 12.82
C ALA A 893 -0.70 44.89 13.46
N THR A 894 -0.80 46.05 14.12
CA THR A 894 0.31 46.61 14.91
C THR A 894 0.51 45.85 16.22
N ILE A 895 1.70 46.00 16.84
CA ILE A 895 1.98 45.39 18.15
C ILE A 895 0.94 45.83 19.19
N GLU A 896 0.52 47.09 19.19
CA GLU A 896 -0.51 47.58 20.13
C GLU A 896 -1.86 46.89 19.94
N GLN A 897 -2.27 46.64 18.69
CA GLN A 897 -3.52 45.94 18.38
C GLN A 897 -3.46 44.48 18.83
N VAL A 898 -2.36 43.79 18.53
CA VAL A 898 -2.13 42.40 18.97
C VAL A 898 -2.11 42.32 20.50
N VAL A 899 -1.41 43.24 21.17
CA VAL A 899 -1.32 43.29 22.65
C VAL A 899 -2.69 43.50 23.29
N GLN A 900 -3.48 44.47 22.78
CA GLN A 900 -4.81 44.75 23.30
C GLN A 900 -5.75 43.56 23.16
N GLN A 901 -5.73 42.93 21.99
CA GLN A 901 -6.62 41.80 21.70
C GLN A 901 -6.21 40.55 22.48
N VAL A 902 -4.92 40.19 22.51
CA VAL A 902 -4.43 39.05 23.30
C VAL A 902 -4.70 39.25 24.80
N ALA A 903 -4.51 40.46 25.34
CA ALA A 903 -4.81 40.75 26.74
C ALA A 903 -6.31 40.63 27.05
N ALA A 904 -7.18 41.06 26.12
CA ALA A 904 -8.62 40.89 26.25
C ALA A 904 -9.02 39.41 26.24
N GLU A 905 -8.49 38.62 25.31
CA GLU A 905 -8.78 37.18 25.21
C GLU A 905 -8.27 36.38 26.43
N ILE A 906 -7.11 36.75 26.98
CA ILE A 906 -6.60 36.20 28.25
C ILE A 906 -7.60 36.46 29.39
N ALA A 907 -8.12 37.68 29.48
CA ALA A 907 -9.10 38.07 30.50
C ALA A 907 -10.45 37.37 30.30
N GLU A 908 -10.95 37.27 29.06
CA GLU A 908 -12.21 36.59 28.72
C GLU A 908 -12.16 35.09 29.04
N ARG A 909 -10.98 34.47 28.87
CA ARG A 909 -10.73 33.06 29.23
C ARG A 909 -10.53 32.85 30.73
N GLY A 910 -10.54 33.90 31.54
CA GLY A 910 -10.36 33.83 32.98
C GLY A 910 -8.98 33.37 33.42
N LEU A 911 -7.96 33.52 32.57
CA LEU A 911 -6.59 33.13 32.87
C LEU A 911 -5.97 34.16 33.82
N THR A 912 -5.81 33.78 35.09
CA THR A 912 -5.26 34.65 36.13
C THR A 912 -3.74 34.56 36.28
N ARG A 913 -3.12 33.52 35.69
CA ARG A 913 -1.69 33.25 35.77
C ARG A 913 -1.11 32.82 34.41
N VAL A 914 -0.28 33.65 33.80
CA VAL A 914 0.18 33.48 32.40
C VAL A 914 1.68 33.68 32.25
N MET A 915 2.38 32.64 31.82
CA MET A 915 3.74 32.75 31.27
C MET A 915 3.68 33.21 29.83
N ILE A 916 4.66 34.01 29.40
CA ILE A 916 4.72 34.52 28.03
C ILE A 916 6.01 34.08 27.37
N TRP A 917 5.92 33.56 26.14
CA TRP A 917 7.06 33.26 25.29
C TRP A 917 7.05 34.16 24.07
N GLY A 918 8.16 34.82 23.75
CA GLY A 918 8.33 35.55 22.50
C GLY A 918 9.58 35.09 21.78
N HIS A 919 9.43 34.60 20.54
CA HIS A 919 10.57 34.14 19.72
C HIS A 919 10.95 35.19 18.69
N SER A 920 12.24 35.54 18.58
CA SER A 920 12.76 36.50 17.60
C SER A 920 12.00 37.84 17.60
N SER A 921 11.33 38.23 16.51
CA SER A 921 10.48 39.44 16.44
C SER A 921 9.32 39.43 17.44
N GLY A 922 8.75 38.25 17.73
CA GLY A 922 7.67 38.05 18.71
C GLY A 922 8.04 38.48 20.13
N ALA A 923 9.33 38.62 20.44
CA ALA A 923 9.81 39.19 21.70
C ALA A 923 9.25 40.59 21.99
N ALA A 924 9.00 41.42 20.97
CA ALA A 924 8.45 42.76 21.16
C ALA A 924 7.00 42.69 21.66
N SER A 925 6.16 41.88 21.00
CA SER A 925 4.78 41.63 21.42
C SER A 925 4.72 40.96 22.79
N ALA A 926 5.61 40.00 23.07
CA ALA A 926 5.69 39.36 24.38
C ALA A 926 5.98 40.35 25.52
N VAL A 927 6.97 41.24 25.36
CA VAL A 927 7.28 42.26 26.38
C VAL A 927 6.15 43.27 26.55
N ALA A 928 5.53 43.70 25.45
CA ALA A 928 4.41 44.63 25.49
C ALA A 928 3.17 44.02 26.16
N THR A 929 2.82 42.77 25.84
CA THR A 929 1.73 42.03 26.47
C THR A 929 2.01 41.78 27.95
N ALA A 930 3.24 41.41 28.32
CA ALA A 930 3.61 41.21 29.72
C ALA A 930 3.35 42.46 30.57
N ARG A 931 3.72 43.65 30.07
CA ARG A 931 3.44 44.93 30.75
C ARG A 931 1.94 45.21 30.85
N GLN A 932 1.21 45.01 29.75
CA GLN A 932 -0.23 45.22 29.74
C GLN A 932 -0.95 44.30 30.75
N LEU A 933 -0.54 43.04 30.84
CA LEU A 933 -1.10 42.08 31.80
C LEU A 933 -0.79 42.46 33.25
N GLN A 934 0.40 42.99 33.53
CA GLN A 934 0.75 43.51 34.86
C GLN A 934 -0.11 44.71 35.26
N GLU A 935 -0.41 45.62 34.33
CA GLU A 935 -1.32 46.75 34.56
C GLU A 935 -2.76 46.29 34.81
N LEU A 936 -3.18 45.18 34.19
CA LEU A 936 -4.48 44.54 34.37
C LEU A 936 -4.56 43.63 35.62
N GLY A 937 -3.44 43.44 36.34
CA GLY A 937 -3.38 42.63 37.56
C GLY A 937 -3.36 41.12 37.33
N VAL A 938 -3.02 40.66 36.13
CA VAL A 938 -2.80 39.23 35.83
C VAL A 938 -1.38 38.84 36.31
N ASP A 939 -1.25 37.69 36.98
CA ASP A 939 0.06 37.20 37.43
C ASP A 939 0.88 36.71 36.22
N VAL A 940 2.03 37.35 35.98
CA VAL A 940 2.99 36.98 34.93
C VAL A 940 4.25 36.41 35.59
N PRO A 941 4.30 35.10 35.90
CA PRO A 941 5.41 34.51 36.66
C PRO A 941 6.74 34.47 35.88
N ARG A 942 6.67 34.46 34.54
CA ARG A 942 7.86 34.41 33.68
C ARG A 942 7.59 34.96 32.28
N VAL A 943 8.58 35.64 31.72
CA VAL A 943 8.66 35.96 30.29
C VAL A 943 9.91 35.33 29.68
N PHE A 944 9.74 34.54 28.62
CA PHE A 944 10.82 33.92 27.85
C PHE A 944 11.07 34.72 26.58
N LEU A 945 12.31 35.18 26.38
CA LEU A 945 12.73 35.92 25.19
C LEU A 945 13.72 35.06 24.42
N ALA A 946 13.19 34.38 23.41
CA ALA A 946 13.87 33.31 22.70
C ALA A 946 14.49 33.82 21.39
N ALA A 947 15.72 33.38 21.10
CA ALA A 947 16.49 33.75 19.90
C ALA A 947 16.56 35.28 19.66
N GLN A 948 16.60 36.08 20.74
CA GLN A 948 16.61 37.55 20.66
C GLN A 948 17.46 38.21 21.75
N LEU A 949 18.43 39.03 21.32
CA LEU A 949 19.19 39.95 22.18
C LEU A 949 18.67 41.39 22.00
N LEU A 950 18.77 42.25 23.03
CA LEU A 950 18.19 43.61 22.99
C LEU A 950 18.97 44.58 22.08
N GLY A 951 20.31 44.59 22.13
CA GLY A 951 21.16 45.49 21.34
C GLY A 951 20.97 46.98 21.66
N THR A 952 21.46 47.87 20.79
CA THR A 952 21.32 49.33 20.96
C THR A 952 20.26 49.93 20.03
N ALA A 953 19.77 51.13 20.37
CA ALA A 953 18.85 51.87 19.49
C ALA A 953 19.48 52.22 18.11
N ALA A 954 20.80 52.29 18.01
CA ALA A 954 21.49 52.47 16.75
C ALA A 954 21.43 51.20 15.90
N ASP A 955 21.68 50.03 16.50
CA ASP A 955 21.62 48.72 15.82
C ASP A 955 20.20 48.44 15.29
N ARG A 956 19.17 48.72 16.10
CA ARG A 956 17.76 48.54 15.69
C ARG A 956 17.39 49.42 14.49
N ARG A 957 17.84 50.68 14.47
CA ARG A 957 17.63 51.57 13.31
C ARG A 957 18.42 51.17 12.09
N ALA A 958 19.63 50.62 12.26
CA ALA A 958 20.43 50.11 11.17
C ALA A 958 19.77 48.89 10.50
N HIS A 959 19.26 47.93 11.29
CA HIS A 959 18.52 46.78 10.77
C HIS A 959 17.21 47.20 10.09
N LEU A 960 16.48 48.17 10.65
CA LEU A 960 15.30 48.75 10.01
C LEU A 960 15.64 49.33 8.62
N ALA A 961 16.69 50.14 8.53
CA ALA A 961 17.13 50.73 7.27
C ALA A 961 17.64 49.69 6.25
N GLU A 962 18.12 48.54 6.71
CA GLU A 962 18.51 47.42 5.85
C GLU A 962 17.29 46.65 5.31
N LEU A 963 16.32 46.35 6.17
CA LEU A 963 15.07 45.67 5.80
C LEU A 963 14.27 46.49 4.78
N THR A 964 14.12 47.79 4.99
CA THR A 964 13.39 48.68 4.07
C THR A 964 14.04 48.77 2.68
N ARG A 965 15.34 48.47 2.54
CA ARG A 965 16.05 48.48 1.24
C ARG A 965 15.86 47.21 0.42
N ARG A 966 15.34 46.13 1.00
CA ARG A 966 15.12 44.84 0.32
C ARG A 966 13.69 44.76 -0.21
N SER A 967 13.46 44.02 -1.28
CA SER A 967 12.10 43.66 -1.73
C SER A 967 11.53 42.48 -0.92
N ASN A 968 10.20 42.27 -0.95
CA ASN A 968 9.58 41.13 -0.26
C ASN A 968 10.11 39.80 -0.84
N ALA A 969 10.26 39.72 -2.16
CA ALA A 969 10.87 38.58 -2.83
C ALA A 969 12.32 38.31 -2.37
N GLU A 970 13.14 39.36 -2.18
CA GLU A 970 14.51 39.21 -1.66
C GLU A 970 14.53 38.74 -0.20
N ILE A 971 13.56 39.17 0.60
CA ILE A 971 13.39 38.73 1.99
C ILE A 971 12.98 37.26 2.00
N ALA A 972 11.98 36.87 1.22
CA ALA A 972 11.51 35.49 1.09
C ALA A 972 12.61 34.53 0.59
N ALA A 973 13.39 34.96 -0.40
CA ALA A 973 14.52 34.18 -0.91
C ALA A 973 15.60 33.93 0.16
N ARG A 974 15.89 34.92 1.01
CA ARG A 974 16.83 34.77 2.13
C ARG A 974 16.27 33.93 3.27
N LEU A 975 14.97 34.05 3.56
CA LEU A 975 14.34 33.15 4.52
C LEU A 975 14.48 31.71 4.07
N THR A 976 14.24 31.45 2.80
CA THR A 976 14.42 30.12 2.21
C THR A 976 15.87 29.59 2.39
N SER A 977 16.88 30.46 2.26
CA SER A 977 18.29 30.06 2.47
C SER A 977 18.70 29.90 3.93
N ASP A 978 18.15 30.72 4.83
CA ASP A 978 18.68 30.90 6.19
C ASP A 978 17.88 30.11 7.25
N SER A 979 16.65 29.68 6.95
CA SER A 979 15.70 29.13 7.93
C SER A 979 15.51 27.61 7.90
N GLY A 980 16.08 26.90 6.93
CA GLY A 980 15.79 25.47 6.73
C GLY A 980 14.32 25.19 6.38
N HIS A 981 13.56 26.20 5.93
CA HIS A 981 12.24 26.04 5.34
C HIS A 981 12.37 25.82 3.83
N THR A 982 12.75 24.61 3.42
CA THR A 982 12.83 24.23 1.99
C THR A 982 11.47 24.31 1.30
N GLU A 983 10.38 24.10 2.04
CA GLU A 983 8.97 24.21 1.59
C GLU A 983 8.62 25.62 1.07
N LEU A 984 9.31 26.68 1.53
CA LEU A 984 9.08 28.05 1.06
C LEU A 984 9.62 28.28 -0.36
N ALA A 985 10.56 27.45 -0.84
CA ALA A 985 11.10 27.51 -2.18
C ALA A 985 10.11 27.06 -3.26
N GLU A 986 9.07 26.32 -2.85
CA GLU A 986 8.05 25.71 -3.72
C GLU A 986 6.80 26.59 -3.87
N LEU A 987 6.78 27.75 -3.20
CA LEU A 987 5.68 28.69 -3.23
C LEU A 987 5.63 29.44 -4.57
N ASN A 988 4.42 29.68 -5.07
CA ASN A 988 4.21 30.59 -6.19
C ASN A 988 4.69 32.01 -5.82
N ALA A 989 4.91 32.85 -6.84
CA ALA A 989 5.46 34.19 -6.63
C ALA A 989 4.60 35.09 -5.72
N GLU A 990 3.30 34.84 -5.65
CA GLU A 990 2.35 35.60 -4.83
C GLU A 990 2.47 35.24 -3.34
N HIS A 991 2.54 33.94 -3.00
CA HIS A 991 2.79 33.47 -1.65
C HIS A 991 4.18 33.87 -1.14
N ALA A 992 5.21 33.79 -2.01
CA ALA A 992 6.55 34.25 -1.65
C ALA A 992 6.57 35.76 -1.35
N ASP A 993 5.85 36.58 -2.11
CA ASP A 993 5.74 38.01 -1.82
C ASP A 993 5.00 38.27 -0.50
N HIS A 994 3.91 37.54 -0.24
CA HIS A 994 3.14 37.68 0.99
C HIS A 994 3.96 37.31 2.24
N ILE A 995 4.72 36.22 2.21
CA ILE A 995 5.62 35.84 3.33
C ILE A 995 6.73 36.86 3.52
N GLY A 996 7.29 37.37 2.41
CA GLY A 996 8.25 38.47 2.47
C GLY A 996 7.66 39.73 3.10
N ALA A 997 6.39 40.03 2.84
CA ALA A 997 5.65 41.15 3.43
C ALA A 997 5.38 40.93 4.93
N ALA A 998 4.94 39.74 5.32
CA ALA A 998 4.69 39.35 6.71
C ALA A 998 5.98 39.44 7.55
N TYR A 999 7.06 38.81 7.07
CA TYR A 999 8.36 38.87 7.73
C TYR A 999 8.85 40.31 7.88
N ARG A 1000 8.74 41.12 6.81
CA ARG A 1000 9.10 42.53 6.86
C ARG A 1000 8.30 43.25 7.94
N HIS A 1001 6.98 43.10 7.94
CA HIS A 1001 6.09 43.74 8.91
C HIS A 1001 6.50 43.42 10.35
N ASP A 1002 6.72 42.14 10.66
CA ASP A 1002 7.08 41.69 12.00
C ASP A 1002 8.43 42.24 12.46
N CYS A 1003 9.46 42.13 11.60
CA CYS A 1003 10.79 42.64 11.93
C CYS A 1003 10.80 44.16 12.05
N GLU A 1004 10.16 44.88 11.13
CA GLU A 1004 10.09 46.34 11.20
C GLU A 1004 9.34 46.81 12.46
N SER A 1005 8.22 46.17 12.79
CA SER A 1005 7.45 46.47 14.00
C SER A 1005 8.26 46.22 15.27
N ALA A 1006 8.93 45.07 15.37
CA ALA A 1006 9.78 44.74 16.52
C ALA A 1006 10.98 45.69 16.64
N HIS A 1007 11.67 46.01 15.54
CA HIS A 1007 12.81 46.93 15.56
C HIS A 1007 12.39 48.35 15.96
N ARG A 1008 11.26 48.85 15.46
CA ARG A 1008 10.72 50.16 15.88
C ARG A 1008 10.39 50.16 17.37
N TYR A 1009 9.66 49.15 17.84
CA TYR A 1009 9.32 48.99 19.26
C TYR A 1009 10.56 49.04 20.16
N PHE A 1010 11.60 48.25 19.87
CA PHE A 1010 12.81 48.26 20.67
C PHE A 1010 13.64 49.54 20.50
N ALA A 1011 13.70 50.13 19.31
CA ALA A 1011 14.39 51.41 19.11
C ALA A 1011 13.75 52.53 19.93
N ASP A 1012 12.43 52.54 20.02
CA ASP A 1012 11.67 53.53 20.80
C ASP A 1012 11.81 53.26 22.30
N ALA A 1013 11.68 52.00 22.74
CA ALA A 1013 11.89 51.61 24.14
C ALA A 1013 13.33 51.84 24.63
N LEU A 1014 14.33 51.82 23.76
CA LEU A 1014 15.73 52.12 24.13
C LEU A 1014 16.02 53.63 24.14
N GLN A 1015 15.29 54.43 23.35
CA GLN A 1015 15.44 55.89 23.33
C GLN A 1015 14.64 56.57 24.44
N THR A 1016 13.43 56.07 24.67
CA THR A 1016 12.52 56.53 25.71
C THR A 1016 12.11 55.31 26.54
N PRO A 1017 12.96 54.89 27.51
CA PRO A 1017 12.65 53.76 28.36
C PRO A 1017 11.31 53.92 29.06
N PRO A 1018 10.52 52.83 29.16
CA PRO A 1018 9.25 52.88 29.85
C PRO A 1018 9.49 53.25 31.33
N PRO A 1019 8.54 53.99 31.94
CA PRO A 1019 8.71 54.52 33.31
C PRO A 1019 8.79 53.41 34.36
N VAL A 1020 8.29 52.21 34.04
CA VAL A 1020 8.32 51.02 34.90
C VAL A 1020 8.95 49.87 34.11
N LYS A 1021 9.96 49.24 34.71
CA LYS A 1021 10.56 48.02 34.16
C LYS A 1021 9.63 46.84 34.37
N LEU A 1022 9.75 45.83 33.52
CA LEU A 1022 9.01 44.59 33.69
C LEU A 1022 9.49 43.90 34.98
N SER A 1023 8.57 43.78 35.95
CA SER A 1023 8.87 43.14 37.24
C SER A 1023 8.83 41.61 37.17
N ALA A 1024 8.13 41.05 36.16
CA ALA A 1024 8.16 39.63 35.85
C ALA A 1024 9.57 39.26 35.41
N PRO A 1025 10.20 38.22 36.00
CA PRO A 1025 11.57 37.94 35.63
C PRO A 1025 11.64 37.31 34.23
N VAL A 1026 12.69 37.70 33.52
CA VAL A 1026 12.91 37.38 32.11
C VAL A 1026 13.95 36.29 31.99
N THR A 1027 13.67 35.27 31.18
CA THR A 1027 14.64 34.26 30.79
C THR A 1027 14.93 34.41 29.31
N VAL A 1028 16.17 34.78 29.00
CA VAL A 1028 16.67 34.87 27.62
C VAL A 1028 17.07 33.46 27.19
N VAL A 1029 16.41 32.92 26.17
CA VAL A 1029 16.63 31.54 25.68
C VAL A 1029 17.38 31.60 24.36
N VAL A 1030 18.56 31.00 24.28
CA VAL A 1030 19.44 31.07 23.09
C VAL A 1030 20.04 29.71 22.78
N ALA A 1031 20.30 29.44 21.51
CA ALA A 1031 21.08 28.29 21.07
C ALA A 1031 22.54 28.72 20.81
N ALA A 1032 23.51 27.90 21.22
CA ALA A 1032 24.92 28.25 21.13
C ALA A 1032 25.41 28.45 19.68
N ASP A 1033 24.74 27.81 18.72
CA ASP A 1033 25.01 27.85 17.28
C ASP A 1033 24.15 28.89 16.51
N ASP A 1034 23.33 29.71 17.19
CA ASP A 1034 22.55 30.76 16.52
C ASP A 1034 23.40 32.00 16.20
N PRO A 1035 23.68 32.30 14.91
CA PRO A 1035 24.49 33.45 14.53
C PRO A 1035 23.82 34.79 14.88
N ASN A 1036 22.49 34.84 15.00
CA ASN A 1036 21.75 36.08 15.30
C ASN A 1036 21.85 36.49 16.77
N THR A 1037 22.20 35.57 17.65
CA THR A 1037 22.42 35.83 19.07
C THR A 1037 23.89 35.69 19.46
N ALA A 1038 24.81 35.81 18.50
CA ALA A 1038 26.25 35.79 18.75
C ALA A 1038 26.68 36.79 19.85
N GLY A 1039 27.50 36.30 20.78
CA GLY A 1039 27.92 37.04 21.97
C GLY A 1039 26.87 37.09 23.09
N PHE A 1040 25.89 36.18 23.10
CA PHE A 1040 24.81 36.15 24.10
C PHE A 1040 25.33 36.11 25.54
N ALA A 1041 26.46 35.43 25.80
CA ALA A 1041 27.04 35.29 27.15
C ALA A 1041 27.25 36.63 27.86
N ASP A 1042 27.61 37.68 27.11
CA ASP A 1042 27.80 39.03 27.64
C ASP A 1042 26.58 39.93 27.43
N ARG A 1043 25.82 39.70 26.34
CA ARG A 1043 24.80 40.63 25.85
C ARG A 1043 23.38 40.36 26.35
N TYR A 1044 23.10 39.18 26.91
CA TYR A 1044 21.76 38.88 27.44
C TYR A 1044 21.35 39.86 28.56
N ARG A 1045 22.32 40.40 29.32
CA ARG A 1045 22.09 41.36 30.41
C ARG A 1045 21.59 42.72 29.94
N ASP A 1046 21.70 43.05 28.66
CA ASP A 1046 21.16 44.30 28.12
C ASP A 1046 19.64 44.41 28.37
N TRP A 1047 18.95 43.27 28.48
CA TRP A 1047 17.54 43.21 28.86
C TRP A 1047 17.23 43.83 30.24
N GLN A 1048 18.22 44.02 31.12
CA GLN A 1048 18.07 44.74 32.39
C GLN A 1048 17.68 46.22 32.22
N LEU A 1049 17.80 46.77 31.00
CA LEU A 1049 17.25 48.08 30.66
C LEU A 1049 15.72 48.10 30.70
N LEU A 1050 15.08 46.97 30.40
CA LEU A 1050 13.62 46.85 30.22
C LEU A 1050 12.94 45.95 31.27
N ALA A 1051 13.70 45.13 32.01
CA ALA A 1051 13.21 44.23 33.06
C ALA A 1051 14.10 44.28 34.31
N ASP A 1052 13.56 43.97 35.48
CA ASP A 1052 14.29 44.02 36.75
C ASP A 1052 15.19 42.80 36.97
N HIS A 1053 14.77 41.64 36.48
CA HIS A 1053 15.44 40.36 36.66
C HIS A 1053 15.61 39.66 35.32
N VAL A 1054 16.85 39.29 34.98
CA VAL A 1054 17.19 38.66 33.70
C VAL A 1054 18.13 37.49 33.93
N GLU A 1055 17.77 36.33 33.41
CA GLU A 1055 18.52 35.08 33.44
C GLU A 1055 18.74 34.56 32.01
N LEU A 1056 19.73 33.69 31.85
CA LEU A 1056 20.08 33.07 30.57
C LEU A 1056 19.82 31.57 30.64
N HIS A 1057 19.12 31.05 29.64
CA HIS A 1057 18.99 29.62 29.40
C HIS A 1057 19.61 29.30 28.04
N GLU A 1058 20.70 28.53 28.04
CA GLU A 1058 21.45 28.18 26.85
C GLU A 1058 21.13 26.76 26.41
N LEU A 1059 20.81 26.60 25.13
CA LEU A 1059 20.70 25.31 24.45
C LEU A 1059 22.06 25.01 23.77
N PRO A 1060 22.51 23.74 23.81
CA PRO A 1060 23.79 23.34 23.21
C PRO A 1060 23.86 23.57 21.70
N ASP A 1061 22.73 23.45 20.99
CA ASP A 1061 22.59 23.68 19.55
C ASP A 1061 21.10 23.92 19.20
N GLY A 1062 20.79 24.07 17.90
CA GLY A 1062 19.41 24.21 17.40
C GLY A 1062 19.18 25.43 16.52
N GLY A 1063 20.16 26.33 16.43
CA GLY A 1063 20.14 27.53 15.60
C GLY A 1063 19.03 28.52 15.97
N HIS A 1064 18.75 29.47 15.08
CA HIS A 1064 17.76 30.52 15.33
C HIS A 1064 16.33 30.00 15.54
N TYR A 1065 16.01 28.82 15.00
CA TYR A 1065 14.68 28.22 14.99
C TYR A 1065 14.59 26.99 15.92
N PHE A 1066 15.27 27.05 17.07
CA PHE A 1066 15.34 25.94 18.03
C PHE A 1066 14.00 25.42 18.57
N LEU A 1067 12.92 26.18 18.43
CA LEU A 1067 11.56 25.68 18.70
C LEU A 1067 11.15 24.50 17.81
N ARG A 1068 11.73 24.41 16.61
CA ARG A 1068 11.49 23.31 15.65
C ARG A 1068 12.56 22.23 15.77
N THR A 1069 13.83 22.61 15.92
CA THR A 1069 14.96 21.68 15.88
C THR A 1069 15.26 21.05 17.25
N ARG A 1070 14.92 21.74 18.35
CA ARG A 1070 15.13 21.32 19.75
C ARG A 1070 13.92 21.65 20.66
N PRO A 1071 12.68 21.26 20.29
CA PRO A 1071 11.47 21.62 21.02
C PRO A 1071 11.45 21.14 22.48
N ALA A 1072 12.01 19.95 22.76
CA ALA A 1072 12.09 19.41 24.11
C ALA A 1072 13.07 20.21 25.01
N GLU A 1073 14.11 20.80 24.42
CA GLU A 1073 15.05 21.67 25.16
C GLU A 1073 14.46 23.05 25.39
N ALA A 1074 13.75 23.60 24.41
CA ALA A 1074 12.95 24.80 24.60
C ALA A 1074 11.88 24.61 25.70
N ALA A 1075 11.20 23.46 25.72
CA ALA A 1075 10.24 23.11 26.77
C ALA A 1075 10.91 23.00 28.14
N ARG A 1076 12.15 22.49 28.24
CA ARG A 1076 12.91 22.46 29.50
C ARG A 1076 13.17 23.85 30.07
N ALA A 1077 13.32 24.88 29.23
CA ALA A 1077 13.41 26.27 29.71
C ALA A 1077 12.13 26.68 30.45
N VAL A 1078 10.96 26.26 29.94
CA VAL A 1078 9.66 26.51 30.57
C VAL A 1078 9.49 25.70 31.86
N LEU A 1079 9.82 24.41 31.83
CA LEU A 1079 9.68 23.52 32.99
C LEU A 1079 10.63 23.91 34.15
N GLY A 1080 11.85 24.35 33.83
CA GLY A 1080 12.79 24.85 34.85
C GLY A 1080 12.29 26.10 35.57
N ALA A 1081 11.35 26.85 34.97
CA ALA A 1081 10.70 27.99 35.59
C ALA A 1081 9.42 27.62 36.38
N THR A 1082 8.86 26.42 36.16
CA THR A 1082 7.69 25.92 36.92
C THR A 1082 8.08 25.09 38.15
N GLU A 1083 9.26 24.46 38.17
CA GLU A 1083 9.74 23.68 39.32
C GLU A 1083 9.93 24.46 40.65
N PRO A 1084 10.23 25.78 40.69
CA PRO A 1084 10.25 26.51 41.96
C PRO A 1084 8.86 26.79 42.56
N LEU A 1085 7.77 26.42 41.88
CA LEU A 1085 6.40 26.78 42.26
C LEU A 1085 5.58 25.64 42.89
N ALA A 1086 6.18 24.46 43.07
CA ALA A 1086 5.58 23.32 43.79
C ALA A 1086 5.95 23.27 45.29
N SER A 1087 6.72 24.25 45.79
CA SER A 1087 7.01 24.41 47.23
C SER A 1087 6.47 25.73 47.77
N SER A 1088 5.15 25.77 48.00
CA SER A 1088 4.51 26.70 48.95
C SER A 1088 3.28 26.06 49.56
#